data_AF-A0A819BWE7-F1
#
_entry.id   AF-A0A819BWE7-F1
#
_cell.length_a   1.000
_cell.length_b   1.000
_cell.length_c   1.000
_cell.angle_alpha   90.00
_cell.angle_beta   90.00
_cell.angle_gamma   90.00
#
_symmetry.space_group_name_H-M   'P 1'
#
loop_
_entity.id
_entity.type
_entity.pdbx_description
1 polymer ?
#
loop_
_entity_poly.entity_id
_entity_poly.type
_entity_poly.pdbx_seq_one_letter_code
_entity_poly.pdbx_strand_id
1 'polypeptide(L)'
;MINASVVCSLLTEKFSQSTGSRKISLQSPSAREEEVTNHLAELLNTIINCHEFTVESEISLDYISDDLTEDEIDQYAVSEDSELDPDFNDTDNDDSDGLLQKFSLDCMKKVIEYYDERNPLTGKRRRSWKGVKRRFKRVTHSSYISRFRAYIEKGGTRTQKWENINNYVYHKFEQARESNLPVITTKQVTSKEEVQHSADEFVSTVRNLLPKYNPDYVINTDQSGIQLEFYSTRTLSFKGERSTAINVRSKNATTHSFTVQPCVSLSGKLVGPLFLCLKEPAGYLSENVRGRLFKAPNIVVSCSKSGKLTTDLVKFWRDNVLLPSIASHHTLLISDCWPGQSNITGIYDNINKLYRLELPKHTTTQIQPLDLFYNNQHKYIARRMFDRVLLDGLDINLSEPLIGPTANATVLMQGNYHGKAPYLLDPITGIESITTGKSINVKFSYGCSISGTDESGFASAIELARLADVVIFFGGINQSIESEGRDRTSIALPSIQLALLQQIEKVVRSAIHVIIMSGSSLDLSFIRDSTLYGSLIWMGYAGQAGGLAVAKVIFGQYNPGGRLPITIYPASAQQELYNRLMANGIEVYVITASHEELVRMVLCDRKYGYNVKPENIIGITTLLKNGTQMTTSRKQITDNTYNQKQNLNLKFTFHVWSPQTALVGKYGAILTYISQWKMPIFVTGDTPSSDGYMLFHAYNQQRGTLRLWVNRRDAYLTLIKQMQNQHAKEQKKNELPVTADKNWMYVTPNDLRPTNGCD
;
A
#
# COMPACT_ATOMS: atom_id res chain seq x y z
N MET A 1 -19.25 -5.09 3.30
CA MET A 1 -20.17 -6.12 3.85
C MET A 1 -21.16 -5.39 4.73
N ILE A 2 -22.43 -5.81 4.86
CA ILE A 2 -23.39 -5.42 5.90
C ILE A 2 -23.66 -6.70 6.68
N ASN A 3 -23.22 -6.78 7.93
CA ASN A 3 -23.57 -7.90 8.79
C ASN A 3 -25.05 -7.77 9.14
N ALA A 4 -25.86 -8.69 8.62
CA ALA A 4 -27.30 -8.71 8.84
C ALA A 4 -27.66 -8.90 10.33
N SER A 5 -26.80 -9.55 11.12
CA SER A 5 -26.97 -9.62 12.58
C SER A 5 -26.64 -8.28 13.24
N VAL A 6 -25.62 -7.55 12.79
CA VAL A 6 -25.30 -6.21 13.33
C VAL A 6 -26.37 -5.19 12.96
N VAL A 7 -26.91 -5.24 11.74
CA VAL A 7 -28.03 -4.37 11.34
C VAL A 7 -29.32 -4.76 12.06
N CYS A 8 -29.63 -6.05 12.20
CA CYS A 8 -30.77 -6.47 13.02
C CYS A 8 -30.56 -6.06 14.49
N SER A 9 -29.39 -6.30 15.07
CA SER A 9 -29.05 -5.92 16.44
C SER A 9 -29.07 -4.41 16.64
N LEU A 10 -28.59 -3.59 15.70
CA LEU A 10 -28.70 -2.12 15.78
C LEU A 10 -30.16 -1.63 15.67
N LEU A 11 -30.97 -2.30 14.85
CA LEU A 11 -32.40 -2.04 14.75
C LEU A 11 -33.14 -2.48 16.02
N THR A 12 -32.81 -3.64 16.57
CA THR A 12 -33.37 -4.18 17.82
C THR A 12 -32.91 -3.35 19.03
N GLU A 13 -31.64 -2.97 19.10
CA GLU A 13 -31.02 -2.18 20.18
C GLU A 13 -31.65 -0.79 20.26
N LYS A 14 -31.94 -0.15 19.13
CA LYS A 14 -32.69 1.12 19.10
C LYS A 14 -34.18 0.97 19.37
N PHE A 15 -34.81 -0.16 19.00
CA PHE A 15 -36.15 -0.50 19.47
C PHE A 15 -36.18 -0.66 20.99
N SER A 16 -35.13 -1.23 21.60
CA SER A 16 -34.97 -1.31 23.06
C SER A 16 -34.49 -0.01 23.70
N GLN A 17 -33.85 0.94 23.01
CA GLN A 17 -33.59 2.28 23.58
C GLN A 17 -34.88 3.08 23.81
N SER A 18 -36.02 2.64 23.28
CA SER A 18 -37.35 3.13 23.69
C SER A 18 -37.85 2.53 25.02
N THR A 19 -37.13 1.57 25.61
CA THR A 19 -37.47 0.83 26.84
C THR A 19 -36.20 0.56 27.69
N GLY A 20 -35.89 1.43 28.65
CA GLY A 20 -34.53 1.55 29.23
C GLY A 20 -34.00 0.52 30.26
N SER A 21 -32.69 0.68 30.58
CA SER A 21 -31.84 0.13 31.70
C SER A 21 -30.89 -1.04 31.31
N ARG A 22 -29.62 -1.25 31.73
CA ARG A 22 -28.62 -0.68 32.71
C ARG A 22 -27.17 -1.24 32.42
N LYS A 23 -26.09 -0.59 32.92
CA LYS A 23 -24.61 -0.87 32.79
C LYS A 23 -23.98 -1.64 33.99
N ILE A 24 -22.78 -2.29 33.83
CA ILE A 24 -21.76 -2.60 34.90
C ILE A 24 -20.29 -2.69 34.34
N SER A 25 -19.24 -2.38 35.15
CA SER A 25 -17.76 -2.43 34.90
C SER A 25 -16.96 -3.29 35.93
N LEU A 26 -15.61 -3.52 35.78
CA LEU A 26 -14.56 -3.67 36.84
C LEU A 26 -13.08 -3.94 36.35
N GLN A 27 -12.05 -3.78 37.23
CA GLN A 27 -10.55 -3.64 37.05
C GLN A 27 -9.64 -4.85 37.52
N SER A 28 -8.27 -4.77 37.35
CA SER A 28 -7.11 -5.75 37.56
C SER A 28 -6.36 -5.70 38.95
N PRO A 29 -5.28 -6.52 39.35
CA PRO A 29 -3.80 -6.50 38.92
C PRO A 29 -2.75 -7.72 39.19
N SER A 30 -1.47 -7.56 38.70
CA SER A 30 0.01 -8.05 38.79
C SER A 30 0.74 -9.25 39.54
N ALA A 31 1.93 -9.75 39.01
CA ALA A 31 3.30 -10.03 39.64
C ALA A 31 4.38 -10.77 38.71
N ARG A 32 5.70 -10.37 38.58
CA ARG A 32 6.73 -11.02 37.67
C ARG A 32 8.26 -10.63 37.78
N GLU A 33 9.05 -11.01 38.81
CA GLU A 33 10.52 -10.72 38.84
C GLU A 33 11.48 -11.91 39.12
N GLU A 34 11.00 -13.06 39.62
CA GLU A 34 11.88 -14.18 40.04
C GLU A 34 12.22 -15.17 38.90
N GLU A 35 11.43 -15.18 37.83
CA GLU A 35 11.51 -16.16 36.73
C GLU A 35 12.66 -15.89 35.75
N VAL A 36 13.11 -14.64 35.64
CA VAL A 36 14.05 -14.19 34.60
C VAL A 36 15.49 -14.60 34.88
N THR A 37 15.87 -14.76 36.16
CA THR A 37 17.26 -15.02 36.55
C THR A 37 17.71 -16.45 36.22
N ASN A 38 16.80 -17.42 36.26
CA ASN A 38 17.14 -18.83 36.06
C ASN A 38 17.41 -19.18 34.58
N HIS A 39 16.76 -18.48 33.65
CA HIS A 39 16.85 -18.81 32.21
C HIS A 39 18.16 -18.35 31.54
N LEU A 40 18.82 -17.33 32.09
CA LEU A 40 20.08 -16.79 31.55
C LEU A 40 21.29 -17.70 31.81
N ALA A 41 21.25 -18.54 32.84
CA ALA A 41 22.35 -19.44 33.19
C ALA A 41 22.48 -20.63 32.22
N GLU A 42 21.36 -21.12 31.67
CA GLU A 42 21.34 -22.24 30.72
C GLU A 42 21.90 -21.85 29.34
N LEU A 43 21.56 -20.66 28.85
CA LEU A 43 21.90 -20.22 27.49
C LEU A 43 23.41 -20.09 27.25
N LEU A 44 24.16 -19.66 28.28
CA LEU A 44 25.60 -19.44 28.21
C LEU A 44 26.38 -20.76 28.10
N ASN A 45 25.87 -21.86 28.67
CA ASN A 45 26.50 -23.18 28.56
C ASN A 45 26.41 -23.76 27.15
N THR A 46 25.36 -23.41 26.40
CA THR A 46 25.13 -23.93 25.04
C THR A 46 26.08 -23.28 24.02
N ILE A 47 26.36 -21.98 24.18
CA ILE A 47 27.24 -21.22 23.28
C ILE A 47 28.69 -21.69 23.35
N ILE A 48 29.15 -22.16 24.51
CA ILE A 48 30.53 -22.61 24.74
C ILE A 48 30.87 -23.89 23.95
N ASN A 49 29.87 -24.69 23.56
CA ASN A 49 30.09 -26.06 23.08
C ASN A 49 29.95 -26.27 21.56
N CYS A 50 29.70 -25.24 20.75
CA CYS A 50 29.56 -25.40 19.29
C CYS A 50 30.82 -24.96 18.52
N HIS A 51 31.45 -25.90 17.81
CA HIS A 51 32.59 -25.70 16.92
C HIS A 51 32.17 -25.98 15.47
N GLU A 52 31.83 -24.94 14.69
CA GLU A 52 32.06 -24.79 13.22
C GLU A 52 31.08 -23.76 12.60
N PHE A 53 31.61 -22.84 11.79
CA PHE A 53 30.86 -21.98 10.87
C PHE A 53 31.70 -21.68 9.61
N THR A 54 31.05 -21.62 8.44
CA THR A 54 31.54 -20.98 7.21
C THR A 54 30.43 -20.12 6.57
N VAL A 55 30.87 -19.06 5.90
CA VAL A 55 30.13 -17.83 5.53
C VAL A 55 30.09 -17.66 4.00
N GLU A 56 29.08 -16.94 3.46
CA GLU A 56 29.13 -15.95 2.35
C GLU A 56 27.68 -15.55 1.94
N SER A 57 27.29 -14.33 1.48
CA SER A 57 27.75 -12.94 1.57
C SER A 57 26.67 -11.96 0.99
N GLU A 58 26.80 -10.64 1.31
CA GLU A 58 26.35 -9.38 0.62
C GLU A 58 24.86 -8.96 0.53
N ILE A 59 24.35 -7.72 0.79
CA ILE A 59 24.84 -6.33 1.02
C ILE A 59 23.71 -5.43 1.62
N SER A 60 24.01 -4.60 2.63
CA SER A 60 23.20 -3.55 3.28
C SER A 60 23.49 -2.10 2.82
N LEU A 61 22.62 -1.15 3.23
CA LEU A 61 22.83 0.30 3.16
C LEU A 61 22.00 1.00 4.28
N ASP A 62 22.69 1.76 5.15
CA ASP A 62 22.18 2.74 6.14
C ASP A 62 22.37 4.18 5.58
N TYR A 63 21.57 5.21 5.92
CA TYR A 63 21.78 6.09 7.11
C TYR A 63 20.65 7.14 7.33
N ILE A 64 20.76 7.76 8.53
CA ILE A 64 20.03 8.72 9.39
C ILE A 64 19.57 10.11 8.84
N SER A 65 18.71 10.76 9.64
CA SER A 65 17.98 12.05 9.62
C SER A 65 18.78 13.36 9.90
N ASP A 66 18.01 14.47 9.96
CA ASP A 66 18.27 15.87 10.43
C ASP A 66 18.51 16.87 9.26
N ASP A 67 17.98 18.09 9.13
CA ASP A 67 17.23 19.08 9.92
C ASP A 67 16.48 20.05 8.93
N LEU A 68 15.36 20.67 9.32
CA LEU A 68 14.93 22.00 8.84
C LEU A 68 14.11 22.72 9.94
N THR A 69 14.47 23.97 10.22
CA THR A 69 13.91 24.88 11.24
C THR A 69 12.71 25.68 10.75
N GLU A 70 11.88 26.16 11.68
CA GLU A 70 10.61 26.90 11.47
C GLU A 70 10.73 28.29 10.79
N ASP A 71 11.93 28.74 10.40
CA ASP A 71 12.18 30.10 9.90
C ASP A 71 12.00 30.29 8.37
N GLU A 72 11.66 29.25 7.59
CA GLU A 72 11.52 29.35 6.13
C GLU A 72 10.06 29.56 5.62
N ILE A 73 9.07 29.74 6.51
CA ILE A 73 7.65 29.79 6.11
C ILE A 73 7.09 31.22 5.93
N ASP A 74 7.78 32.29 6.36
CA ASP A 74 7.15 33.63 6.47
C ASP A 74 7.52 34.69 5.42
N GLN A 75 8.09 34.32 4.26
CA GLN A 75 8.61 35.31 3.30
C GLN A 75 7.70 35.73 2.12
N TYR A 76 6.37 35.61 2.22
CA TYR A 76 5.48 36.17 1.18
C TYR A 76 4.25 36.92 1.72
N ALA A 77 4.46 37.74 2.76
CA ALA A 77 3.53 38.80 3.14
C ALA A 77 3.81 40.09 2.34
N VAL A 78 2.91 40.35 1.40
CA VAL A 78 2.49 41.63 0.78
C VAL A 78 3.32 42.89 1.11
N SER A 79 3.97 43.45 0.09
CA SER A 79 4.34 44.87 0.04
C SER A 79 3.17 45.68 -0.53
N GLU A 80 2.52 46.49 0.31
CA GLU A 80 1.71 47.63 -0.12
C GLU A 80 2.64 48.71 -0.66
N ASP A 81 2.51 49.06 -1.94
CA ASP A 81 2.75 50.41 -2.47
C ASP A 81 2.47 50.44 -3.98
N SER A 82 1.31 50.96 -4.38
CA SER A 82 1.14 51.55 -5.71
C SER A 82 -0.04 52.53 -5.72
N GLU A 83 0.25 53.77 -6.10
CA GLU A 83 -0.66 54.89 -6.26
C GLU A 83 -1.98 54.53 -6.99
N LEU A 84 -3.11 54.84 -6.34
CA LEU A 84 -4.46 54.61 -6.85
C LEU A 84 -4.79 55.54 -8.05
N ASP A 85 -5.23 54.94 -9.16
CA ASP A 85 -5.75 55.63 -10.36
C ASP A 85 -7.07 56.35 -10.01
N PRO A 86 -7.21 57.67 -10.23
CA PRO A 86 -8.40 58.44 -9.84
C PRO A 86 -9.70 58.07 -10.59
N ASP A 87 -9.64 57.22 -11.63
CA ASP A 87 -10.83 56.65 -12.29
C ASP A 87 -11.36 55.36 -11.63
N PHE A 88 -10.76 54.93 -10.50
CA PHE A 88 -11.09 53.67 -9.83
C PHE A 88 -12.24 53.87 -8.82
N ASN A 89 -13.47 53.58 -9.25
CA ASN A 89 -14.64 53.54 -8.37
C ASN A 89 -15.11 52.09 -8.22
N ASP A 90 -14.76 51.46 -7.10
CA ASP A 90 -15.05 50.06 -6.81
C ASP A 90 -16.38 49.94 -6.05
N THR A 91 -17.44 49.54 -6.76
CA THR A 91 -18.78 49.37 -6.17
C THR A 91 -19.48 48.08 -6.60
N ASP A 92 -18.74 47.04 -7.06
CA ASP A 92 -19.36 45.75 -7.41
C ASP A 92 -18.50 44.56 -6.95
N ASN A 93 -18.94 43.89 -5.87
CA ASN A 93 -18.44 42.60 -5.40
C ASN A 93 -18.92 41.47 -6.31
N ASP A 94 -18.16 41.12 -7.36
CA ASP A 94 -18.37 39.91 -8.16
C ASP A 94 -17.13 39.00 -8.13
N ASP A 95 -17.03 38.23 -7.04
CA ASP A 95 -15.94 37.31 -6.71
C ASP A 95 -15.96 35.98 -7.48
N SER A 96 -16.75 35.85 -8.55
CA SER A 96 -16.80 34.61 -9.33
C SER A 96 -15.64 34.50 -10.32
N ASP A 97 -14.58 33.78 -9.94
CA ASP A 97 -13.43 33.40 -10.79
C ASP A 97 -13.82 32.65 -12.09
N GLY A 98 -15.08 32.19 -12.19
CA GLY A 98 -15.64 31.51 -13.36
C GLY A 98 -15.75 32.36 -14.63
N LEU A 99 -15.74 33.70 -14.52
CA LEU A 99 -15.75 34.59 -15.69
C LEU A 99 -14.37 34.73 -16.35
N LEU A 100 -13.28 34.60 -15.60
CA LEU A 100 -11.90 34.70 -16.11
C LEU A 100 -11.46 33.47 -16.91
N GLN A 101 -12.10 32.31 -16.68
CA GLN A 101 -11.88 31.10 -17.47
C GLN A 101 -12.38 31.22 -18.93
N LYS A 102 -13.13 32.27 -19.27
CA LYS A 102 -13.67 32.51 -20.61
C LYS A 102 -12.72 33.27 -21.55
N PHE A 103 -11.56 33.74 -21.06
CA PHE A 103 -10.57 34.48 -21.84
C PHE A 103 -9.27 33.68 -21.95
N SER A 104 -8.68 33.62 -23.15
CA SER A 104 -7.35 33.02 -23.34
C SER A 104 -6.25 33.96 -22.84
N LEU A 105 -5.09 33.41 -22.44
CA LEU A 105 -3.96 34.21 -21.97
C LEU A 105 -3.46 35.22 -23.02
N ASP A 106 -3.49 34.84 -24.30
CA ASP A 106 -3.17 35.73 -25.43
C ASP A 106 -4.16 36.89 -25.55
N CYS A 107 -5.45 36.64 -25.32
CA CYS A 107 -6.47 37.67 -25.27
C CYS A 107 -6.22 38.65 -24.10
N MET A 108 -5.88 38.13 -22.92
CA MET A 108 -5.55 38.95 -21.75
C MET A 108 -4.32 39.84 -22.03
N LYS A 109 -3.25 39.29 -22.61
CA LYS A 109 -2.03 40.04 -22.97
C LYS A 109 -2.32 41.17 -23.95
N LYS A 110 -3.08 40.90 -25.01
CA LYS A 110 -3.48 41.90 -26.03
C LYS A 110 -4.34 43.02 -25.45
N VAL A 111 -5.19 42.71 -24.47
CA VAL A 111 -6.02 43.71 -23.77
C VAL A 111 -5.14 44.62 -22.91
N ILE A 112 -4.19 44.06 -22.16
CA ILE A 112 -3.25 44.83 -21.32
C ILE A 112 -2.32 45.69 -22.17
N GLU A 113 -1.72 45.13 -23.22
CA GLU A 113 -0.84 45.86 -24.14
C GLU A 113 -1.57 47.03 -24.82
N TYR A 114 -2.83 46.83 -25.22
CA TYR A 114 -3.65 47.91 -25.78
C TYR A 114 -4.03 48.98 -24.75
N TYR A 115 -4.26 48.59 -23.49
CA TYR A 115 -4.58 49.54 -22.42
C TYR A 115 -3.35 50.36 -21.98
N ASP A 116 -2.18 49.72 -21.94
CA ASP A 116 -0.92 50.30 -21.46
C ASP A 116 -0.11 51.03 -22.54
N GLU A 117 -0.63 51.09 -23.77
CA GLU A 117 -0.06 51.87 -24.87
C GLU A 117 0.10 53.36 -24.44
N ARG A 118 1.34 53.84 -24.36
CA ARG A 118 1.67 55.24 -24.02
C ARG A 118 2.13 56.01 -25.26
N ASN A 119 1.89 57.32 -25.27
CA ASN A 119 2.41 58.19 -26.33
C ASN A 119 3.93 58.34 -26.17
N PRO A 120 4.74 58.03 -27.20
CA PRO A 120 6.20 58.09 -27.12
C PRO A 120 6.76 59.48 -26.77
N LEU A 121 6.04 60.55 -27.12
CA LEU A 121 6.50 61.93 -26.96
C LEU A 121 6.06 62.56 -25.63
N THR A 122 4.95 62.10 -25.04
CA THR A 122 4.35 62.74 -23.85
C THR A 122 4.26 61.82 -22.63
N GLY A 123 4.55 60.52 -22.78
CA GLY A 123 4.51 59.52 -21.70
C GLY A 123 3.11 59.22 -21.14
N LYS A 124 2.08 59.96 -21.56
CA LYS A 124 0.69 59.80 -21.12
C LYS A 124 0.02 58.62 -21.83
N ARG A 125 -0.86 57.92 -21.11
CA ARG A 125 -1.62 56.76 -21.62
C ARG A 125 -2.49 57.19 -22.80
N ARG A 126 -2.37 56.51 -23.95
CA ARG A 126 -3.11 56.86 -25.18
C ARG A 126 -4.59 56.51 -25.11
N ARG A 127 -4.96 55.49 -24.32
CA ARG A 127 -6.28 54.86 -24.38
C ARG A 127 -7.03 55.01 -23.06
N SER A 128 -8.30 55.39 -23.16
CA SER A 128 -9.23 55.42 -22.02
C SER A 128 -9.96 54.08 -21.89
N TRP A 129 -10.55 53.83 -20.72
CA TRP A 129 -11.37 52.64 -20.49
C TRP A 129 -12.52 52.51 -21.50
N LYS A 130 -13.16 53.63 -21.87
CA LYS A 130 -14.17 53.67 -22.94
C LYS A 130 -13.62 53.13 -24.29
N GLY A 131 -12.35 53.37 -24.57
CA GLY A 131 -11.66 52.84 -25.76
C GLY A 131 -11.46 51.33 -25.72
N VAL A 132 -11.08 50.79 -24.56
CA VAL A 132 -10.93 49.34 -24.35
C VAL A 132 -12.27 48.62 -24.49
N LYS A 133 -13.33 49.13 -23.85
CA LYS A 133 -14.68 48.56 -23.92
C LYS A 133 -15.23 48.55 -25.35
N ARG A 134 -14.87 49.55 -26.17
CA ARG A 134 -15.26 49.61 -27.58
C ARG A 134 -14.55 48.55 -28.44
N ARG A 135 -13.27 48.28 -28.19
CA ARG A 135 -12.45 47.34 -28.98
C ARG A 135 -12.62 45.89 -28.53
N PHE A 136 -12.72 45.65 -27.23
CA PHE A 136 -12.83 44.33 -26.62
C PHE A 136 -14.19 44.18 -25.92
N LYS A 137 -15.24 43.98 -26.71
CA LYS A 137 -16.65 43.95 -26.23
C LYS A 137 -16.92 42.94 -25.10
N ARG A 138 -16.11 41.89 -25.01
CA ARG A 138 -16.22 40.85 -23.97
C ARG A 138 -15.66 41.32 -22.61
N VAL A 139 -14.79 42.33 -22.59
CA VAL A 139 -14.20 42.91 -21.37
C VAL A 139 -15.15 44.00 -20.86
N THR A 140 -16.03 43.63 -19.94
CA THR A 140 -17.17 44.46 -19.54
C THR A 140 -16.87 45.41 -18.38
N HIS A 141 -15.88 45.09 -17.54
CA HIS A 141 -15.50 45.84 -16.34
C HIS A 141 -14.01 46.21 -16.32
N SER A 142 -13.69 47.38 -15.77
CA SER A 142 -12.33 47.91 -15.68
C SER A 142 -11.46 47.11 -14.72
N SER A 143 -12.06 46.49 -13.70
CA SER A 143 -11.41 45.58 -12.75
C SER A 143 -10.72 44.38 -13.40
N TYR A 144 -11.12 44.02 -14.64
CA TYR A 144 -10.48 42.93 -15.39
C TYR A 144 -9.04 43.27 -15.80
N ILE A 145 -8.68 44.54 -15.90
CA ILE A 145 -7.31 44.95 -16.23
C ILE A 145 -6.34 44.52 -15.12
N SER A 146 -6.62 44.87 -13.86
CA SER A 146 -5.77 44.50 -12.73
C SER A 146 -5.72 42.97 -12.55
N ARG A 147 -6.86 42.29 -12.73
CA ARG A 147 -6.94 40.82 -12.67
C ARG A 147 -6.16 40.16 -13.81
N PHE A 148 -6.27 40.64 -15.04
CA PHE A 148 -5.49 40.12 -16.18
C PHE A 148 -3.98 40.31 -15.97
N ARG A 149 -3.52 41.45 -15.43
CA ARG A 149 -2.10 41.63 -15.09
C ARG A 149 -1.63 40.60 -14.06
N ALA A 150 -2.39 40.40 -12.98
CA ALA A 150 -2.06 39.41 -11.95
C ALA A 150 -2.02 37.97 -12.51
N TYR A 151 -2.89 37.63 -13.47
CA TYR A 151 -2.90 36.31 -14.12
C TYR A 151 -1.76 36.13 -15.13
N ILE A 152 -1.35 37.18 -15.84
CA ILE A 152 -0.20 37.17 -16.74
C ILE A 152 1.09 37.01 -15.95
N GLU A 153 1.25 37.77 -14.86
CA GLU A 153 2.41 37.71 -13.96
C GLU A 153 2.51 36.35 -13.25
N LYS A 154 1.37 35.78 -12.84
CA LYS A 154 1.32 34.42 -12.29
C LYS A 154 1.49 33.32 -13.35
N GLY A 155 1.65 33.63 -14.64
CA GLY A 155 1.97 32.62 -15.67
C GLY A 155 0.78 31.80 -16.19
N GLY A 156 -0.44 32.36 -16.22
CA GLY A 156 -1.61 31.75 -16.84
C GLY A 156 -2.67 31.22 -15.86
N THR A 157 -3.80 30.76 -16.40
CA THR A 157 -4.93 30.26 -15.59
C THR A 157 -4.59 28.93 -14.91
N ARG A 158 -5.27 28.63 -13.79
CA ARG A 158 -5.09 27.39 -13.04
C ARG A 158 -5.31 26.14 -13.91
N THR A 159 -6.23 26.22 -14.87
CA THR A 159 -6.49 25.17 -15.87
C THR A 159 -5.33 25.01 -16.84
N GLN A 160 -4.77 26.09 -17.39
CA GLN A 160 -3.62 26.03 -18.30
C GLN A 160 -2.35 25.51 -17.60
N LYS A 161 -2.15 25.88 -16.33
CA LYS A 161 -1.06 25.35 -15.51
C LYS A 161 -1.22 23.84 -15.29
N TRP A 162 -2.44 23.40 -15.01
CA TRP A 162 -2.77 21.97 -14.91
C TRP A 162 -2.54 21.22 -16.21
N GLU A 163 -2.90 21.81 -17.34
CA GLU A 163 -2.67 21.26 -18.68
C GLU A 163 -1.17 21.14 -18.98
N ASN A 164 -0.38 22.16 -18.64
CA ASN A 164 1.08 22.14 -18.78
C ASN A 164 1.75 21.12 -17.84
N ILE A 165 1.27 20.98 -16.61
CA ILE A 165 1.74 19.96 -15.66
C ILE A 165 1.38 18.57 -16.19
N ASN A 166 0.16 18.35 -16.65
CA ASN A 166 -0.25 17.07 -17.23
C ASN A 166 0.57 16.75 -18.48
N ASN A 167 0.81 17.70 -19.38
CA ASN A 167 1.61 17.49 -20.57
C ASN A 167 3.10 17.24 -20.23
N TYR A 168 3.65 17.94 -19.24
CA TYR A 168 5.01 17.70 -18.75
C TYR A 168 5.14 16.31 -18.11
N VAL A 169 4.19 15.93 -17.25
CA VAL A 169 4.12 14.61 -16.61
C VAL A 169 3.94 13.52 -17.66
N TYR A 170 3.06 13.73 -18.64
CA TYR A 170 2.85 12.81 -19.76
C TYR A 170 4.10 12.65 -20.62
N HIS A 171 4.78 13.74 -20.98
CA HIS A 171 6.03 13.66 -21.73
C HIS A 171 7.17 13.03 -20.91
N LYS A 172 7.25 13.27 -19.61
CA LYS A 172 8.20 12.59 -18.72
C LYS A 172 7.89 11.11 -18.56
N PHE A 173 6.61 10.75 -18.55
CA PHE A 173 6.16 9.37 -18.54
C PHE A 173 6.49 8.66 -19.84
N GLU A 174 6.25 9.27 -21.01
CA GLU A 174 6.65 8.74 -22.31
C GLU A 174 8.18 8.62 -22.42
N GLN A 175 8.94 9.62 -21.96
CA GLN A 175 10.39 9.59 -21.94
C GLN A 175 10.92 8.47 -21.01
N ALA A 176 10.31 8.27 -19.84
CA ALA A 176 10.66 7.18 -18.92
C ALA A 176 10.28 5.80 -19.48
N ARG A 177 9.14 5.71 -20.19
CA ARG A 177 8.66 4.51 -20.90
C ARG A 177 9.62 4.10 -22.01
N GLU A 178 10.16 5.07 -22.75
CA GLU A 178 11.14 4.84 -23.82
C GLU A 178 12.56 4.55 -23.27
N SER A 179 12.90 5.09 -22.10
CA SER A 179 14.26 5.00 -21.53
C SER A 179 14.45 3.93 -20.45
N ASN A 180 13.41 3.20 -20.05
CA ASN A 180 13.45 2.15 -19.02
C ASN A 180 14.06 2.60 -17.65
N LEU A 181 13.91 3.88 -17.29
CA LEU A 181 14.51 4.43 -16.07
C LEU A 181 13.57 4.32 -14.85
N PRO A 182 14.04 3.84 -13.69
CA PRO A 182 13.30 3.88 -12.44
C PRO A 182 13.15 5.32 -11.91
N VAL A 183 12.03 5.60 -11.26
CA VAL A 183 11.71 6.94 -10.71
C VAL A 183 12.52 7.17 -9.42
N ILE A 184 13.41 8.17 -9.42
CA ILE A 184 14.26 8.57 -8.29
C ILE A 184 14.08 10.08 -8.06
N THR A 185 14.06 10.55 -6.81
CA THR A 185 13.89 11.97 -6.46
C THR A 185 15.07 12.85 -6.89
N THR A 186 14.82 14.09 -7.29
CA THR A 186 15.77 15.05 -7.88
C THR A 186 17.04 15.29 -7.04
N LYS A 187 16.95 15.27 -5.71
CA LYS A 187 18.09 15.49 -4.79
C LYS A 187 19.10 14.33 -4.79
N GLN A 188 18.66 13.10 -5.10
CA GLN A 188 19.52 11.91 -5.20
C GLN A 188 20.22 11.80 -6.56
N VAL A 189 19.70 12.47 -7.60
CA VAL A 189 20.29 12.43 -8.94
C VAL A 189 21.50 13.37 -9.00
N THR A 190 21.40 14.57 -8.43
CA THR A 190 22.49 15.56 -8.45
C THR A 190 23.68 15.17 -7.56
N SER A 191 23.45 14.50 -6.42
CA SER A 191 24.53 14.10 -5.50
C SER A 191 25.24 12.80 -5.87
N LYS A 192 24.66 11.97 -6.74
CA LYS A 192 25.21 10.64 -7.03
C LYS A 192 26.43 10.72 -7.94
N GLU A 193 26.42 11.62 -8.91
CA GLU A 193 27.56 11.87 -9.80
C GLU A 193 28.74 12.47 -9.03
N GLU A 194 28.48 13.40 -8.11
CA GLU A 194 29.51 14.00 -7.24
C GLU A 194 30.13 12.99 -6.27
N VAL A 195 29.31 12.16 -5.61
CA VAL A 195 29.78 11.11 -4.69
C VAL A 195 30.58 10.05 -5.46
N GLN A 196 30.12 9.66 -6.65
CA GLN A 196 30.84 8.72 -7.51
C GLN A 196 32.19 9.29 -7.96
N HIS A 197 32.21 10.55 -8.40
CA HIS A 197 33.44 11.22 -8.81
C HIS A 197 34.46 11.29 -7.65
N SER A 198 34.01 11.67 -6.45
CA SER A 198 34.86 11.70 -5.25
C SER A 198 35.39 10.32 -4.87
N ALA A 199 34.56 9.27 -5.03
CA ALA A 199 34.99 7.90 -4.81
C ALA A 199 36.06 7.46 -5.82
N ASP A 200 35.88 7.77 -7.11
CA ASP A 200 36.81 7.42 -8.18
C ASP A 200 38.16 8.14 -8.02
N GLU A 201 38.14 9.41 -7.64
CA GLU A 201 39.34 10.20 -7.35
C GLU A 201 40.11 9.63 -6.15
N PHE A 202 39.39 9.28 -5.07
CA PHE A 202 40.00 8.66 -3.89
C PHE A 202 40.64 7.31 -4.23
N VAL A 203 39.91 6.44 -4.94
CA VAL A 203 40.42 5.14 -5.38
C VAL A 203 41.66 5.29 -6.27
N SER A 204 41.65 6.27 -7.17
CA SER A 204 42.81 6.56 -8.03
C SER A 204 44.02 7.00 -7.21
N THR A 205 43.81 7.84 -6.20
CA THR A 205 44.85 8.27 -5.25
C THR A 205 45.43 7.09 -4.47
N VAL A 206 44.57 6.23 -3.91
CA VAL A 206 44.98 5.02 -3.18
C VAL A 206 45.78 4.10 -4.10
N ARG A 207 45.29 3.78 -5.30
CA ARG A 207 45.97 2.90 -6.27
C ARG A 207 47.38 3.38 -6.62
N ASN A 208 47.60 4.70 -6.72
CA ASN A 208 48.92 5.28 -6.97
C ASN A 208 49.87 5.17 -5.76
N LEU A 209 49.32 5.08 -4.55
CA LEU A 209 50.09 4.93 -3.31
C LEU A 209 50.41 3.47 -2.98
N LEU A 210 49.51 2.52 -3.30
CA LEU A 210 49.66 1.10 -2.95
C LEU A 210 51.04 0.50 -3.28
N PRO A 211 51.64 0.72 -4.47
CA PRO A 211 52.94 0.12 -4.81
C PRO A 211 54.11 0.58 -3.92
N LYS A 212 53.94 1.68 -3.17
CA LYS A 212 54.97 2.26 -2.29
C LYS A 212 54.99 1.62 -0.90
N TYR A 213 54.00 0.80 -0.57
CA TYR A 213 53.83 0.20 0.75
C TYR A 213 53.84 -1.34 0.64
N ASN A 214 54.30 -2.00 1.70
CA ASN A 214 54.17 -3.45 1.81
C ASN A 214 52.68 -3.78 2.07
N PRO A 215 52.07 -4.73 1.33
CA PRO A 215 50.66 -5.11 1.50
C PRO A 215 50.25 -5.50 2.93
N ASP A 216 51.17 -6.03 3.75
CA ASP A 216 50.91 -6.37 5.16
C ASP A 216 50.70 -5.11 6.04
N TYR A 217 51.12 -3.93 5.56
CA TYR A 217 51.04 -2.63 6.27
C TYR A 217 50.21 -1.58 5.52
N VAL A 218 49.38 -2.02 4.57
CA VAL A 218 48.27 -1.23 4.05
C VAL A 218 47.03 -1.69 4.79
N ILE A 219 46.55 -0.89 5.75
CA ILE A 219 45.54 -1.29 6.73
C ILE A 219 44.23 -0.57 6.45
N ASN A 220 43.14 -1.32 6.46
CA ASN A 220 41.79 -0.78 6.51
C ASN A 220 41.17 -1.05 7.88
N THR A 221 40.40 -0.08 8.39
CA THR A 221 39.65 -0.23 9.64
C THR A 221 38.26 0.41 9.52
N ASP A 222 37.27 -0.22 10.15
CA ASP A 222 35.89 0.25 10.22
C ASP A 222 35.21 -0.31 11.48
N GLN A 223 34.24 0.42 12.03
CA GLN A 223 33.50 0.02 13.23
C GLN A 223 32.16 -0.60 12.87
N SER A 224 31.76 -1.69 13.52
CA SER A 224 30.43 -2.29 13.33
C SER A 224 29.76 -2.65 14.63
N GLY A 225 28.53 -2.15 14.81
CA GLY A 225 27.70 -2.44 15.97
C GLY A 225 27.02 -3.80 15.86
N ILE A 226 27.08 -4.57 16.94
CA ILE A 226 26.43 -5.87 17.10
C ILE A 226 25.45 -5.74 18.28
N GLN A 227 24.19 -6.06 18.02
CA GLN A 227 23.15 -6.11 19.06
C GLN A 227 22.97 -7.55 19.51
N LEU A 228 22.81 -7.77 20.82
CA LEU A 228 22.49 -9.10 21.36
C LEU A 228 21.05 -9.50 21.00
N GLU A 229 20.14 -8.53 20.97
CA GLU A 229 18.80 -8.70 20.45
C GLU A 229 18.44 -7.59 19.46
N PHE A 230 18.08 -8.00 18.25
CA PHE A 230 17.64 -7.10 17.19
C PHE A 230 16.19 -6.68 17.39
N TYR A 231 15.87 -5.42 17.08
CA TYR A 231 14.51 -4.90 17.08
C TYR A 231 14.32 -3.92 15.92
N SER A 232 13.12 -3.89 15.33
CA SER A 232 12.82 -2.97 14.24
C SER A 232 12.69 -1.54 14.75
N THR A 233 13.40 -0.61 14.12
CA THR A 233 13.15 0.84 14.28
C THR A 233 11.99 1.34 13.41
N ARG A 234 11.51 0.51 12.48
CA ARG A 234 10.30 0.78 11.70
C ARG A 234 9.09 0.42 12.54
N THR A 235 8.22 1.40 12.69
CA THR A 235 6.99 1.30 13.46
C THR A 235 5.80 1.75 12.62
N LEU A 236 4.63 1.21 12.94
CA LEU A 236 3.33 1.69 12.43
C LEU A 236 2.81 2.91 13.22
N SER A 237 3.53 3.33 14.27
CA SER A 237 3.26 4.57 15.00
C SER A 237 3.21 5.76 14.06
N PHE A 238 2.24 6.65 14.30
CA PHE A 238 2.14 7.88 13.53
C PHE A 238 3.32 8.81 13.84
N LYS A 239 3.78 9.55 12.82
CA LYS A 239 4.84 10.55 12.96
C LYS A 239 4.41 11.58 14.01
N GLY A 240 5.18 11.70 15.11
CA GLY A 240 4.90 12.62 16.23
C GLY A 240 4.42 11.96 17.53
N GLU A 241 4.22 10.64 17.56
CA GLU A 241 3.92 9.92 18.81
C GLU A 241 5.09 9.97 19.80
N ARG A 242 4.79 10.22 21.10
CA ARG A 242 5.79 10.30 22.17
C ARG A 242 6.39 8.95 22.59
N SER A 243 5.67 7.85 22.36
CA SER A 243 6.08 6.52 22.78
C SER A 243 5.58 5.46 21.82
N THR A 244 6.48 4.59 21.36
CA THR A 244 6.16 3.43 20.53
C THR A 244 6.45 2.16 21.33
N ALA A 245 5.47 1.29 21.48
CA ALA A 245 5.65 0.00 22.13
C ALA A 245 6.34 -0.99 21.18
N ILE A 246 7.37 -1.71 21.67
CA ILE A 246 8.13 -2.71 20.92
C ILE A 246 8.14 -3.99 21.75
N ASN A 247 7.86 -5.13 21.10
CA ASN A 247 7.92 -6.44 21.74
C ASN A 247 9.30 -7.07 21.53
N VAL A 248 9.96 -7.43 22.62
CA VAL A 248 11.31 -8.00 22.63
C VAL A 248 11.38 -9.10 23.70
N ARG A 249 12.19 -10.13 23.47
CA ARG A 249 12.42 -11.25 24.39
C ARG A 249 13.11 -10.76 25.68
N SER A 250 14.04 -9.81 25.59
CA SER A 250 14.74 -9.25 26.74
C SER A 250 15.08 -7.77 26.58
N LYS A 251 14.57 -6.94 27.50
CA LYS A 251 14.96 -5.53 27.61
C LYS A 251 16.47 -5.34 27.86
N ASN A 252 17.12 -6.31 28.49
CA ASN A 252 18.56 -6.25 28.71
C ASN A 252 19.33 -6.53 27.41
N ALA A 253 18.89 -7.48 26.59
CA ALA A 253 19.55 -7.78 25.32
C ALA A 253 19.40 -6.67 24.27
N THR A 254 18.38 -5.82 24.38
CA THR A 254 18.24 -4.61 23.53
C THR A 254 19.10 -3.43 24.02
N THR A 255 19.51 -3.44 25.28
CA THR A 255 20.29 -2.35 25.90
C THR A 255 21.79 -2.64 25.96
N HIS A 256 22.19 -3.92 25.93
CA HIS A 256 23.57 -4.38 25.92
C HIS A 256 23.94 -4.79 24.48
N SER A 257 24.58 -3.88 23.76
CA SER A 257 25.15 -4.10 22.43
C SER A 257 26.67 -3.89 22.52
N PHE A 258 27.43 -4.30 21.53
CA PHE A 258 28.86 -3.99 21.48
C PHE A 258 29.30 -3.64 20.07
N THR A 259 30.36 -2.86 19.94
CA THR A 259 30.95 -2.53 18.64
C THR A 259 32.27 -3.27 18.48
N VAL A 260 32.49 -3.85 17.32
CA VAL A 260 33.77 -4.43 16.90
C VAL A 260 34.52 -3.43 16.01
N GLN A 261 35.84 -3.32 16.19
CA GLN A 261 36.72 -2.53 15.34
C GLN A 261 37.90 -3.40 14.85
N PRO A 262 37.73 -4.12 13.73
CA PRO A 262 38.83 -4.85 13.10
C PRO A 262 39.83 -3.92 12.36
N CYS A 263 41.05 -4.43 12.22
CA CYS A 263 42.07 -3.89 11.32
C CYS A 263 42.49 -4.99 10.37
N VAL A 264 42.35 -4.79 9.07
CA VAL A 264 42.71 -5.80 8.07
C VAL A 264 43.73 -5.23 7.11
N SER A 265 44.81 -5.97 6.84
CA SER A 265 45.81 -5.59 5.84
C SER A 265 45.31 -5.88 4.42
N LEU A 266 45.92 -5.24 3.42
CA LEU A 266 45.65 -5.53 2.00
C LEU A 266 45.98 -6.99 1.63
N SER A 267 46.91 -7.63 2.34
CA SER A 267 47.20 -9.07 2.22
C SER A 267 46.13 -9.98 2.84
N GLY A 268 45.09 -9.42 3.46
CA GLY A 268 43.98 -10.17 4.06
C GLY A 268 44.24 -10.67 5.48
N LYS A 269 45.25 -10.15 6.18
CA LYS A 269 45.57 -10.55 7.56
C LYS A 269 44.91 -9.61 8.57
N LEU A 270 44.46 -10.16 9.69
CA LEU A 270 44.06 -9.35 10.84
C LEU A 270 45.31 -8.71 11.47
N VAL A 271 45.29 -7.40 11.66
CA VAL A 271 46.40 -6.62 12.21
C VAL A 271 46.11 -6.28 13.66
N GLY A 272 46.78 -6.98 14.58
CA GLY A 272 46.60 -6.78 16.02
C GLY A 272 45.36 -7.46 16.60
N PRO A 273 45.14 -7.32 17.92
CA PRO A 273 43.97 -7.89 18.59
C PRO A 273 42.67 -7.18 18.16
N LEU A 274 41.55 -7.89 18.18
CA LEU A 274 40.24 -7.29 17.88
C LEU A 274 39.81 -6.36 19.02
N PHE A 275 39.39 -5.15 18.70
CA PHE A 275 38.86 -4.23 19.71
C PHE A 275 37.35 -4.32 19.84
N LEU A 276 36.87 -4.50 21.07
CA LEU A 276 35.46 -4.56 21.44
C LEU A 276 35.11 -3.39 22.35
N CYS A 277 34.06 -2.65 22.01
CA CYS A 277 33.47 -1.63 22.86
C CYS A 277 32.08 -2.06 23.33
N LEU A 278 31.95 -2.46 24.59
CA LEU A 278 30.68 -2.84 25.20
C LEU A 278 29.83 -1.58 25.49
N LYS A 279 28.53 -1.65 25.23
CA LYS A 279 27.56 -0.63 25.64
C LYS A 279 27.16 -0.86 27.09
N GLU A 280 27.69 -0.02 27.97
CA GLU A 280 27.43 -0.10 29.41
C GLU A 280 26.68 1.16 29.85
N PRO A 281 25.52 1.05 30.54
CA PRO A 281 24.73 2.21 30.97
C PRO A 281 25.53 3.24 31.77
N ALA A 282 26.46 2.77 32.61
CA ALA A 282 27.34 3.61 33.40
C ALA A 282 28.53 4.19 32.60
N GLY A 283 28.86 3.58 31.45
CA GLY A 283 30.01 3.93 30.62
C GLY A 283 31.36 3.40 31.11
N TYR A 284 31.37 2.61 32.19
CA TYR A 284 32.57 1.94 32.73
C TYR A 284 32.21 0.55 33.25
N LEU A 285 33.18 -0.36 33.22
CA LEU A 285 33.08 -1.67 33.87
C LEU A 285 33.48 -1.54 35.34
N SER A 286 32.69 -2.10 36.25
CA SER A 286 33.02 -2.14 37.68
C SER A 286 34.28 -2.99 37.92
N GLU A 287 34.97 -2.72 39.03
CA GLU A 287 36.24 -3.38 39.37
C GLU A 287 36.10 -4.90 39.52
N ASN A 288 34.96 -5.34 40.08
CA ASN A 288 34.59 -6.75 40.18
C ASN A 288 34.43 -7.42 38.81
N VAL A 289 33.87 -6.72 37.83
CA VAL A 289 33.70 -7.23 36.47
C VAL A 289 35.02 -7.21 35.72
N ARG A 290 35.81 -6.13 35.80
CA ARG A 290 37.15 -6.06 35.19
C ARG A 290 38.10 -7.16 35.70
N GLY A 291 38.01 -7.51 36.97
CA GLY A 291 38.82 -8.57 37.58
C GLY A 291 38.44 -9.98 37.12
N ARG A 292 37.19 -10.19 36.70
CA ARG A 292 36.65 -11.50 36.29
C ARG A 292 36.45 -11.65 34.78
N LEU A 293 36.61 -10.56 34.01
CA LEU A 293 36.47 -10.57 32.57
C LEU A 293 37.52 -11.50 31.96
N PHE A 294 37.07 -12.44 31.12
CA PHE A 294 37.97 -13.30 30.37
C PHE A 294 38.90 -12.46 29.50
N LYS A 295 40.20 -12.65 29.66
CA LYS A 295 41.24 -11.93 28.91
C LYS A 295 41.75 -12.82 27.79
N ALA A 296 41.12 -12.73 26.63
CA ALA A 296 41.63 -13.39 25.44
C ALA A 296 42.92 -12.67 24.96
N PRO A 297 43.95 -13.41 24.53
CA PRO A 297 45.22 -12.82 24.11
C PRO A 297 45.11 -11.97 22.83
N ASN A 298 44.05 -12.18 22.04
CA ASN A 298 43.81 -11.55 20.75
C ASN A 298 42.60 -10.59 20.77
N ILE A 299 42.12 -10.17 21.94
CA ILE A 299 40.98 -9.25 22.07
C ILE A 299 41.30 -8.17 23.11
N VAL A 300 41.00 -6.92 22.77
CA VAL A 300 41.04 -5.79 23.69
C VAL A 300 39.62 -5.30 23.92
N VAL A 301 39.18 -5.29 25.18
CA VAL A 301 37.81 -4.92 25.54
C VAL A 301 37.80 -3.59 26.29
N SER A 302 36.91 -2.69 25.90
CA SER A 302 36.55 -1.47 26.62
C SER A 302 35.03 -1.27 26.58
N CYS A 303 34.54 -0.14 27.11
CA CYS A 303 33.11 0.15 27.13
C CYS A 303 32.79 1.65 27.00
N SER A 304 31.58 1.97 26.57
CA SER A 304 31.02 3.34 26.60
C SER A 304 29.50 3.32 26.82
N LYS A 305 28.92 4.48 27.11
CA LYS A 305 27.46 4.62 27.27
C LYS A 305 26.68 4.29 25.99
N SER A 306 27.24 4.62 24.83
CA SER A 306 26.59 4.40 23.53
C SER A 306 27.01 3.10 22.85
N GLY A 307 28.07 2.45 23.33
CA GLY A 307 28.74 1.35 22.64
C GLY A 307 29.53 1.81 21.40
N LYS A 308 29.51 3.09 21.04
CA LYS A 308 30.27 3.65 19.90
C LYS A 308 31.67 4.07 20.35
N LEU A 309 32.62 4.09 19.42
CA LEU A 309 33.97 4.58 19.67
C LEU A 309 33.97 6.11 19.73
N THR A 310 33.94 6.67 20.94
CA THR A 310 34.22 8.09 21.15
C THR A 310 35.67 8.41 20.79
N THR A 311 36.00 9.69 20.60
CA THR A 311 37.38 10.15 20.33
C THR A 311 38.41 9.54 21.29
N ASP A 312 38.11 9.46 22.59
CA ASP A 312 39.02 8.88 23.58
C ASP A 312 39.17 7.36 23.44
N LEU A 313 38.11 6.65 23.05
CA LEU A 313 38.19 5.23 22.75
C LEU A 313 38.95 4.94 21.46
N VAL A 314 38.89 5.84 20.47
CA VAL A 314 39.73 5.75 19.27
C VAL A 314 41.21 5.95 19.63
N LYS A 315 41.54 6.89 20.52
CA LYS A 315 42.92 7.03 21.05
C LYS A 315 43.36 5.78 21.80
N PHE A 316 42.49 5.22 22.64
CA PHE A 316 42.77 3.98 23.36
C PHE A 316 43.01 2.80 22.41
N TRP A 317 42.15 2.62 21.41
CA TRP A 317 42.33 1.61 20.36
C TRP A 317 43.63 1.82 19.59
N ARG A 318 43.93 3.06 19.19
CA ARG A 318 45.18 3.41 18.50
C ARG A 318 46.40 2.96 19.30
N ASP A 319 46.45 3.31 20.58
CA ASP A 319 47.62 3.06 21.45
C ASP A 319 47.77 1.59 21.84
N ASN A 320 46.67 0.86 22.00
CA ASN A 320 46.67 -0.50 22.53
C ASN A 320 46.51 -1.59 21.46
N VAL A 321 46.09 -1.23 20.24
CA VAL A 321 45.81 -2.17 19.15
C VAL A 321 46.61 -1.83 17.89
N LEU A 322 46.43 -0.62 17.36
CA LEU A 322 47.02 -0.25 16.07
C LEU A 322 48.54 -0.08 16.18
N LEU A 323 49.03 0.83 17.05
CA LEU A 323 50.44 1.16 17.16
C LEU A 323 51.34 -0.04 17.50
N PRO A 324 51.03 -0.90 18.48
CA PRO A 324 51.84 -2.07 18.78
C PRO A 324 51.99 -3.02 17.58
N SER A 325 51.00 -3.04 16.69
CA SER A 325 50.95 -3.91 15.51
C SER A 325 51.70 -3.35 14.30
N ILE A 326 52.06 -2.05 14.32
CA ILE A 326 52.65 -1.36 13.16
C ILE A 326 53.95 -0.58 13.46
N ALA A 327 54.36 -0.47 14.73
CA ALA A 327 55.35 0.49 15.24
C ALA A 327 56.71 0.55 14.52
N SER A 328 57.09 -0.47 13.74
CA SER A 328 58.36 -0.54 13.01
C SER A 328 58.26 -0.32 11.50
N HIS A 329 57.06 -0.20 10.92
CA HIS A 329 56.85 -0.26 9.47
C HIS A 329 56.20 0.99 8.90
N HIS A 330 56.56 1.34 7.66
CA HIS A 330 55.84 2.35 6.88
C HIS A 330 54.45 1.83 6.56
N THR A 331 53.44 2.48 7.14
CA THR A 331 52.05 2.00 7.17
C THR A 331 51.13 3.01 6.51
N LEU A 332 50.24 2.52 5.65
CA LEU A 332 49.15 3.28 5.05
C LEU A 332 47.84 2.86 5.75
N LEU A 333 47.17 3.78 6.44
CA LEU A 333 45.89 3.53 7.11
C LEU A 333 44.74 4.17 6.34
N ILE A 334 43.75 3.38 5.95
CA ILE A 334 42.50 3.81 5.33
C ILE A 334 41.38 3.67 6.37
N SER A 335 40.72 4.77 6.72
CA SER A 335 39.70 4.82 7.77
C SER A 335 38.48 5.63 7.35
N ASP A 336 37.33 5.33 7.94
CA ASP A 336 36.05 6.00 7.66
C ASP A 336 36.01 7.47 8.13
N CYS A 337 35.10 8.25 7.55
CA CYS A 337 34.86 9.66 7.90
C CYS A 337 33.70 9.77 8.90
N TRP A 338 33.96 9.40 10.14
CA TRP A 338 32.99 9.51 11.24
C TRP A 338 33.47 10.48 12.32
N PRO A 339 32.60 11.27 12.99
CA PRO A 339 33.01 12.31 13.94
C PRO A 339 33.99 11.89 15.04
N GLY A 340 33.97 10.62 15.48
CA GLY A 340 34.93 10.10 16.47
C GLY A 340 36.32 9.81 15.93
N GLN A 341 36.48 9.67 14.61
CA GLN A 341 37.74 9.37 13.92
C GLN A 341 38.20 10.50 12.98
N SER A 342 37.33 11.48 12.70
CA SER A 342 37.62 12.55 11.76
C SER A 342 38.67 13.52 12.29
N ASN A 343 39.39 14.15 11.36
CA ASN A 343 40.56 15.01 11.60
C ASN A 343 40.38 16.24 12.52
N ILE A 344 39.21 16.41 13.15
CA ILE A 344 38.93 17.49 14.09
C ILE A 344 39.74 17.34 15.41
N THR A 345 40.43 16.22 15.67
CA THR A 345 40.95 15.88 17.02
C THR A 345 42.43 15.45 17.12
N GLY A 346 43.25 15.59 16.07
CA GLY A 346 44.71 15.35 16.13
C GLY A 346 45.14 13.93 16.56
N ILE A 347 44.26 12.93 16.34
CA ILE A 347 44.46 11.55 16.80
C ILE A 347 45.66 10.87 16.12
N TYR A 348 45.94 11.20 14.86
CA TYR A 348 46.99 10.53 14.08
C TYR A 348 48.19 11.43 13.81
N ASP A 349 48.19 12.64 14.38
CA ASP A 349 49.22 13.63 14.16
C ASP A 349 50.54 13.18 14.81
N ASN A 350 51.65 13.41 14.12
CA ASN A 350 53.01 13.13 14.61
C ASN A 350 53.32 11.65 14.92
N ILE A 351 52.53 10.70 14.38
CA ILE A 351 52.85 9.26 14.47
C ILE A 351 53.88 8.91 13.40
N ASN A 352 55.08 8.52 13.84
CA ASN A 352 56.17 8.18 12.93
C ASN A 352 55.80 6.99 12.02
N LYS A 353 56.10 7.11 10.72
CA LYS A 353 55.86 6.08 9.68
C LYS A 353 54.39 5.69 9.44
N LEU A 354 53.41 6.47 9.89
CA LEU A 354 51.99 6.27 9.60
C LEU A 354 51.46 7.35 8.66
N TYR A 355 50.89 6.96 7.52
CA TYR A 355 50.16 7.86 6.62
C TYR A 355 48.68 7.48 6.60
N ARG A 356 47.79 8.41 6.95
CA ARG A 356 46.33 8.17 7.02
C ARG A 356 45.63 8.78 5.80
N LEU A 357 44.75 7.99 5.20
CA LEU A 357 43.74 8.44 4.23
C LEU A 357 42.35 8.28 4.84
N GLU A 358 41.61 9.38 4.87
CA GLU A 358 40.22 9.42 5.31
C GLU A 358 39.31 9.29 4.08
N LEU A 359 38.32 8.42 4.16
CA LEU A 359 37.35 8.24 3.06
C LEU A 359 36.49 9.49 2.86
N PRO A 360 36.11 9.83 1.62
CA PRO A 360 35.14 10.90 1.41
C PRO A 360 33.78 10.57 2.03
N LYS A 361 33.07 11.58 2.52
CA LYS A 361 31.73 11.40 3.11
C LYS A 361 30.79 10.73 2.11
N HIS A 362 29.92 9.85 2.62
CA HIS A 362 28.91 9.12 1.84
C HIS A 362 29.45 8.14 0.79
N THR A 363 30.75 7.84 0.79
CA THR A 363 31.36 6.85 -0.12
C THR A 363 31.62 5.49 0.52
N THR A 364 31.35 5.34 1.83
CA THR A 364 31.62 4.11 2.61
C THR A 364 31.08 2.86 1.90
N THR A 365 29.82 2.88 1.47
CA THR A 365 29.19 1.73 0.82
C THR A 365 29.63 1.48 -0.63
N GLN A 366 30.48 2.34 -1.21
CA GLN A 366 31.00 2.20 -2.57
C GLN A 366 32.45 1.75 -2.61
N ILE A 367 33.27 2.20 -1.64
CA ILE A 367 34.72 2.04 -1.71
C ILE A 367 35.39 1.64 -0.39
N GLN A 368 34.67 1.52 0.74
CA GLN A 368 35.27 1.10 2.01
C GLN A 368 35.45 -0.42 2.03
N PRO A 369 36.69 -0.97 1.99
CA PRO A 369 36.90 -2.41 1.84
C PRO A 369 36.29 -3.25 2.97
N LEU A 370 36.46 -2.86 4.24
CA LEU A 370 35.89 -3.59 5.36
C LEU A 370 34.37 -3.55 5.40
N ASP A 371 33.76 -2.45 4.95
CA ASP A 371 32.31 -2.43 4.83
C ASP A 371 31.91 -3.38 3.70
N LEU A 372 32.31 -3.10 2.46
CA LEU A 372 31.99 -3.90 1.27
C LEU A 372 32.18 -5.40 1.44
N PHE A 373 33.35 -5.83 1.93
CA PHE A 373 33.75 -7.24 1.92
C PHE A 373 33.52 -7.97 3.24
N TYR A 374 33.29 -7.28 4.37
CA TYR A 374 33.15 -7.94 5.68
C TYR A 374 31.89 -7.50 6.43
N ASN A 375 31.81 -6.24 6.87
CA ASN A 375 30.70 -5.76 7.70
C ASN A 375 29.36 -5.81 6.94
N ASN A 376 29.38 -5.54 5.65
CA ASN A 376 28.19 -5.50 4.82
C ASN A 376 27.59 -6.89 4.57
N GLN A 377 28.43 -7.92 4.56
CA GLN A 377 27.99 -9.32 4.49
C GLN A 377 27.23 -9.71 5.78
N HIS A 378 27.78 -9.38 6.95
CA HIS A 378 27.13 -9.64 8.24
C HIS A 378 25.80 -8.87 8.39
N LYS A 379 25.79 -7.57 8.10
CA LYS A 379 24.58 -6.71 8.17
C LYS A 379 23.45 -7.26 7.29
N TYR A 380 23.78 -7.83 6.14
CA TYR A 380 22.80 -8.39 5.23
C TYR A 380 22.23 -9.73 5.70
N ILE A 381 23.09 -10.63 6.21
CA ILE A 381 22.67 -11.92 6.77
C ILE A 381 21.76 -11.69 7.97
N ALA A 382 22.15 -10.81 8.90
CA ALA A 382 21.34 -10.49 10.08
C ALA A 382 19.97 -9.91 9.69
N ARG A 383 19.92 -9.03 8.69
CA ARG A 383 18.66 -8.45 8.18
C ARG A 383 17.77 -9.48 7.50
N ARG A 384 18.32 -10.35 6.64
CA ARG A 384 17.56 -11.43 5.99
C ARG A 384 17.06 -12.47 6.98
N MET A 385 17.88 -12.86 7.95
CA MET A 385 17.47 -13.74 9.03
C MET A 385 16.38 -13.07 9.88
N PHE A 386 16.52 -11.80 10.23
CA PHE A 386 15.51 -11.06 10.99
C PHE A 386 14.19 -10.96 10.23
N ASP A 387 14.24 -10.59 8.95
CA ASP A 387 13.06 -10.51 8.10
C ASP A 387 12.38 -11.88 7.99
N ARG A 388 13.14 -12.98 7.85
CA ARG A 388 12.58 -14.34 7.79
C ARG A 388 12.05 -14.84 9.14
N VAL A 389 12.78 -14.64 10.22
CA VAL A 389 12.40 -15.07 11.58
C VAL A 389 11.21 -14.26 12.12
N LEU A 390 11.08 -12.97 11.79
CA LEU A 390 9.90 -12.18 12.14
C LEU A 390 8.69 -12.46 11.27
N LEU A 391 8.88 -12.71 9.96
CA LEU A 391 7.78 -13.02 9.07
C LEU A 391 7.23 -14.42 9.32
N ASP A 392 8.09 -15.37 9.70
CA ASP A 392 7.72 -16.79 9.72
C ASP A 392 7.76 -17.43 11.12
N GLY A 393 8.38 -16.82 12.13
CA GLY A 393 8.35 -17.31 13.52
C GLY A 393 8.93 -18.71 13.74
N LEU A 394 9.95 -19.13 12.98
CA LEU A 394 10.38 -20.54 12.89
C LEU A 394 11.90 -20.76 12.88
N ASP A 395 12.28 -22.02 13.17
CA ASP A 395 13.63 -22.56 13.31
C ASP A 395 13.72 -23.94 12.58
N ILE A 396 13.93 -24.04 11.24
CA ILE A 396 13.73 -25.32 10.47
C ILE A 396 14.56 -25.50 9.15
N ASN A 397 14.77 -26.79 8.77
CA ASN A 397 15.34 -27.41 7.54
C ASN A 397 14.21 -28.06 6.65
N LEU A 398 14.20 -27.98 5.28
CA LEU A 398 12.96 -28.15 4.45
C LEU A 398 13.00 -29.08 3.19
N SER A 399 11.88 -29.78 2.93
CA SER A 399 11.43 -30.40 1.65
C SER A 399 9.99 -29.96 1.26
N GLU A 400 9.73 -29.63 -0.01
CA GLU A 400 8.49 -28.90 -0.42
C GLU A 400 7.77 -29.51 -1.66
N PRO A 401 6.53 -30.02 -1.55
CA PRO A 401 5.66 -30.33 -2.70
C PRO A 401 4.88 -29.14 -3.28
N LEU A 402 4.71 -29.19 -4.60
CA LEU A 402 3.83 -28.33 -5.40
C LEU A 402 2.59 -29.13 -5.82
N ILE A 403 1.40 -28.64 -5.49
CA ILE A 403 0.14 -29.34 -5.78
C ILE A 403 -0.83 -28.40 -6.50
N GLY A 404 -1.52 -28.88 -7.52
CA GLY A 404 -2.71 -28.22 -8.06
C GLY A 404 -2.68 -27.89 -9.56
N PRO A 405 -3.85 -27.58 -10.14
CA PRO A 405 -4.05 -27.52 -11.59
C PRO A 405 -3.25 -26.43 -12.30
N THR A 406 -2.77 -25.43 -11.57
CA THR A 406 -2.05 -24.28 -12.14
C THR A 406 -0.54 -24.30 -11.89
N ALA A 407 0.01 -25.34 -11.26
CA ALA A 407 1.45 -25.37 -10.95
C ALA A 407 2.33 -25.52 -12.21
N ASN A 408 1.84 -26.19 -13.27
CA ASN A 408 2.51 -26.33 -14.56
C ASN A 408 1.94 -25.39 -15.65
N ALA A 409 1.28 -24.30 -15.24
CA ALA A 409 0.61 -23.40 -16.15
C ALA A 409 1.57 -22.60 -17.02
N THR A 410 1.42 -22.69 -18.35
CA THR A 410 2.18 -21.89 -19.32
C THR A 410 1.29 -20.80 -19.94
N VAL A 411 0.55 -21.13 -21.01
CA VAL A 411 -0.29 -20.18 -21.76
C VAL A 411 -1.30 -19.47 -20.87
N LEU A 412 -1.83 -20.19 -19.87
CA LEU A 412 -2.76 -19.67 -18.87
C LEU A 412 -2.28 -18.41 -18.17
N MET A 413 -0.97 -18.30 -17.85
CA MET A 413 -0.43 -17.15 -17.12
C MET A 413 -0.51 -15.85 -17.91
N GLN A 414 -0.74 -15.90 -19.23
CA GLN A 414 -0.88 -14.70 -20.05
C GLN A 414 -2.27 -14.06 -19.93
N GLY A 415 -3.25 -14.74 -19.32
CA GLY A 415 -4.60 -14.20 -19.14
C GLY A 415 -5.33 -13.98 -20.46
N ASN A 416 -6.21 -12.99 -20.51
CA ASN A 416 -6.90 -12.55 -21.74
C ASN A 416 -6.14 -11.36 -22.36
N TYR A 417 -6.29 -11.14 -23.66
CA TYR A 417 -5.64 -10.05 -24.43
C TYR A 417 -4.11 -10.07 -24.42
N HIS A 418 -3.51 -11.19 -24.81
CA HIS A 418 -2.05 -11.33 -24.91
C HIS A 418 -1.55 -11.42 -26.37
N GLY A 419 -0.32 -10.96 -26.60
CA GLY A 419 0.41 -11.18 -27.85
C GLY A 419 1.08 -12.55 -27.90
N LYS A 420 1.93 -12.77 -28.91
CA LYS A 420 2.79 -13.96 -28.99
C LYS A 420 4.00 -13.79 -28.08
N ALA A 421 4.06 -14.52 -26.97
CA ALA A 421 5.22 -14.49 -26.07
C ALA A 421 6.44 -15.20 -26.69
N PRO A 422 7.67 -14.68 -26.47
CA PRO A 422 8.90 -15.33 -26.95
C PRO A 422 9.29 -16.56 -26.12
N TYR A 423 8.81 -16.67 -24.87
CA TYR A 423 8.99 -17.82 -23.98
C TYR A 423 7.86 -17.86 -22.95
N LEU A 424 7.67 -18.98 -22.26
CA LEU A 424 6.73 -19.13 -21.15
C LEU A 424 7.40 -19.95 -20.05
N LEU A 425 7.44 -19.42 -18.82
CA LEU A 425 8.01 -20.10 -17.65
C LEU A 425 6.90 -20.42 -16.65
N ASP A 426 6.54 -21.69 -16.52
CA ASP A 426 5.55 -22.16 -15.55
C ASP A 426 6.09 -22.14 -14.10
N PRO A 427 5.21 -22.18 -13.09
CA PRO A 427 5.63 -22.14 -11.69
C PRO A 427 6.57 -23.26 -11.25
N ILE A 428 6.44 -24.49 -11.77
CA ILE A 428 7.37 -25.59 -11.46
C ILE A 428 8.75 -25.23 -11.99
N THR A 429 8.87 -24.89 -13.27
CA THR A 429 10.14 -24.48 -13.88
C THR A 429 10.75 -23.27 -13.15
N GLY A 430 9.92 -22.30 -12.74
CA GLY A 430 10.34 -21.14 -11.96
C GLY A 430 10.91 -21.52 -10.59
N ILE A 431 10.25 -22.43 -9.87
CA ILE A 431 10.68 -22.94 -8.57
C ILE A 431 11.94 -23.79 -8.71
N GLU A 432 11.96 -24.74 -9.64
CA GLU A 432 13.12 -25.58 -9.96
C GLU A 432 14.34 -24.74 -10.34
N SER A 433 14.16 -23.65 -11.09
CA SER A 433 15.28 -22.75 -11.44
C SER A 433 15.93 -22.08 -10.22
N ILE A 434 15.19 -21.92 -9.12
CA ILE A 434 15.68 -21.33 -7.87
C ILE A 434 16.21 -22.42 -6.91
N THR A 435 15.69 -23.64 -6.98
CA THR A 435 16.05 -24.75 -6.07
C THR A 435 17.13 -25.68 -6.64
N THR A 436 17.39 -25.65 -7.95
CA THR A 436 18.45 -26.47 -8.58
C THR A 436 19.80 -26.21 -7.91
N GLY A 437 20.47 -27.29 -7.49
CA GLY A 437 21.75 -27.23 -6.78
C GLY A 437 21.65 -26.90 -5.28
N LYS A 438 20.44 -26.80 -4.72
CA LYS A 438 20.20 -26.65 -3.28
C LYS A 438 19.64 -27.95 -2.69
N SER A 439 19.72 -28.09 -1.36
CA SER A 439 19.13 -29.20 -0.61
C SER A 439 17.61 -29.09 -0.47
N ILE A 440 16.90 -28.75 -1.55
CA ILE A 440 15.43 -28.63 -1.59
C ILE A 440 14.90 -29.62 -2.63
N ASN A 441 14.15 -30.61 -2.18
CA ASN A 441 13.52 -31.59 -3.07
C ASN A 441 12.10 -31.13 -3.42
N VAL A 442 11.91 -30.73 -4.69
CA VAL A 442 10.62 -30.28 -5.22
C VAL A 442 9.91 -31.47 -5.85
N LYS A 443 8.69 -31.76 -5.37
CA LYS A 443 7.83 -32.80 -5.96
C LYS A 443 6.51 -32.20 -6.44
N PHE A 444 6.04 -32.63 -7.60
CA PHE A 444 4.83 -32.08 -8.19
C PHE A 444 3.69 -33.12 -8.26
N SER A 445 2.45 -32.67 -7.98
CA SER A 445 1.22 -33.37 -8.33
C SER A 445 0.19 -32.44 -8.93
N TYR A 446 -0.47 -32.88 -10.01
CA TYR A 446 -1.54 -32.11 -10.62
C TYR A 446 -2.78 -32.02 -9.71
N GLY A 447 -3.08 -33.08 -8.95
CA GLY A 447 -4.17 -33.16 -7.97
C GLY A 447 -5.57 -33.19 -8.58
N CYS A 448 -5.97 -32.14 -9.29
CA CYS A 448 -7.29 -32.03 -9.92
C CYS A 448 -7.25 -31.12 -11.15
N SER A 449 -8.32 -31.12 -11.94
CA SER A 449 -8.50 -30.12 -13.01
C SER A 449 -8.95 -28.75 -12.48
N ILE A 450 -8.87 -27.71 -13.32
CA ILE A 450 -9.36 -26.36 -12.99
C ILE A 450 -10.83 -26.36 -12.57
N SER A 451 -11.67 -27.16 -13.23
CA SER A 451 -13.08 -27.34 -12.91
C SER A 451 -13.50 -28.77 -13.26
N GLY A 452 -14.66 -29.20 -12.77
CA GLY A 452 -15.18 -30.55 -12.97
C GLY A 452 -15.44 -31.27 -11.65
N THR A 453 -15.47 -32.59 -11.72
CA THR A 453 -15.79 -33.49 -10.60
C THR A 453 -14.84 -34.70 -10.52
N ASP A 454 -13.78 -34.70 -11.33
CA ASP A 454 -12.80 -35.80 -11.36
C ASP A 454 -11.82 -35.69 -10.18
N GLU A 455 -11.93 -36.64 -9.26
CA GLU A 455 -11.10 -36.75 -8.05
C GLU A 455 -9.96 -37.78 -8.20
N SER A 456 -9.77 -38.38 -9.38
CA SER A 456 -8.78 -39.45 -9.59
C SER A 456 -7.34 -39.06 -9.23
N GLY A 457 -6.99 -37.77 -9.33
CA GLY A 457 -5.68 -37.23 -8.96
C GLY A 457 -5.48 -36.95 -7.46
N PHE A 458 -6.54 -37.05 -6.64
CA PHE A 458 -6.49 -36.67 -5.22
C PHE A 458 -5.50 -37.55 -4.44
N ALA A 459 -5.54 -38.86 -4.66
CA ALA A 459 -4.71 -39.81 -3.91
C ALA A 459 -3.21 -39.50 -4.01
N SER A 460 -2.73 -39.14 -5.21
CA SER A 460 -1.33 -38.75 -5.43
C SER A 460 -0.97 -37.45 -4.70
N ALA A 461 -1.83 -36.45 -4.76
CA ALA A 461 -1.63 -35.17 -4.11
C ALA A 461 -1.62 -35.30 -2.57
N ILE A 462 -2.56 -36.07 -2.01
CA ILE A 462 -2.66 -36.35 -0.58
C ILE A 462 -1.40 -37.09 -0.08
N GLU A 463 -0.94 -38.09 -0.82
CA GLU A 463 0.27 -38.85 -0.48
C GLU A 463 1.50 -37.93 -0.40
N LEU A 464 1.67 -37.05 -1.40
CA LEU A 464 2.76 -36.08 -1.43
C LEU A 464 2.66 -35.03 -0.32
N ALA A 465 1.46 -34.48 -0.08
CA ALA A 465 1.20 -33.53 0.99
C ALA A 465 1.51 -34.10 2.39
N ARG A 466 1.29 -35.40 2.59
CA ARG A 466 1.56 -36.07 3.87
C ARG A 466 3.07 -36.28 4.15
N LEU A 467 3.89 -36.36 3.11
CA LEU A 467 5.35 -36.57 3.22
C LEU A 467 6.16 -35.27 3.23
N ALA A 468 5.47 -34.14 3.20
CA ALA A 468 6.03 -32.85 2.90
C ALA A 468 6.26 -31.97 4.12
N ASP A 469 7.31 -31.16 4.07
CA ASP A 469 7.55 -30.13 5.09
C ASP A 469 6.81 -28.83 4.75
N VAL A 470 6.53 -28.54 3.48
CA VAL A 470 5.75 -27.35 3.05
C VAL A 470 4.85 -27.67 1.86
N VAL A 471 3.54 -27.42 1.96
CA VAL A 471 2.62 -27.64 0.83
C VAL A 471 2.32 -26.32 0.12
N ILE A 472 2.66 -26.24 -1.16
CA ILE A 472 2.30 -25.09 -2.00
C ILE A 472 1.19 -25.50 -2.97
N PHE A 473 0.00 -24.96 -2.77
CA PHE A 473 -1.15 -25.20 -3.65
C PHE A 473 -1.28 -24.10 -4.71
N PHE A 474 -1.25 -24.49 -5.98
CA PHE A 474 -1.51 -23.62 -7.14
C PHE A 474 -2.92 -23.89 -7.67
N GLY A 475 -3.82 -22.91 -7.50
CA GLY A 475 -5.20 -22.97 -7.95
C GLY A 475 -5.68 -21.69 -8.64
N GLY A 476 -7.00 -21.61 -8.86
CA GLY A 476 -7.68 -20.45 -9.45
C GLY A 476 -8.58 -20.79 -10.64
N ILE A 477 -8.61 -19.92 -11.64
CA ILE A 477 -9.50 -20.03 -12.81
C ILE A 477 -8.73 -19.81 -14.12
N ASN A 478 -9.38 -20.13 -15.24
CA ASN A 478 -8.84 -19.91 -16.58
C ASN A 478 -9.90 -19.36 -17.55
N GLN A 479 -9.51 -19.19 -18.81
CA GLN A 479 -10.39 -18.70 -19.88
C GLN A 479 -11.59 -19.62 -20.21
N SER A 480 -11.60 -20.88 -19.74
CA SER A 480 -12.79 -21.73 -19.85
C SER A 480 -13.91 -21.28 -18.90
N ILE A 481 -13.57 -20.56 -17.83
CA ILE A 481 -14.49 -20.07 -16.80
C ILE A 481 -14.82 -18.59 -17.02
N GLU A 482 -13.83 -17.77 -17.41
CA GLU A 482 -13.96 -16.32 -17.61
C GLU A 482 -13.20 -15.87 -18.85
N SER A 483 -13.89 -15.26 -19.81
CA SER A 483 -13.26 -14.65 -20.99
C SER A 483 -14.11 -13.51 -21.53
N GLU A 484 -13.63 -12.81 -22.55
CA GLU A 484 -14.49 -11.92 -23.33
C GLU A 484 -15.72 -12.70 -23.83
N GLY A 485 -16.90 -12.13 -23.62
CA GLY A 485 -18.18 -12.79 -23.95
C GLY A 485 -18.58 -13.95 -23.04
N ARG A 486 -17.85 -14.19 -21.93
CA ARG A 486 -18.14 -15.26 -20.97
C ARG A 486 -17.99 -14.76 -19.53
N ASP A 487 -19.10 -14.28 -18.98
CA ASP A 487 -19.20 -13.92 -17.57
C ASP A 487 -19.30 -15.15 -16.66
N ARG A 488 -18.68 -15.06 -15.49
CA ARG A 488 -18.79 -16.09 -14.46
C ARG A 488 -20.16 -16.08 -13.81
N THR A 489 -20.65 -17.27 -13.46
CA THR A 489 -21.91 -17.43 -12.72
C THR A 489 -21.73 -17.49 -11.20
N SER A 490 -20.48 -17.63 -10.74
CA SER A 490 -20.09 -17.59 -9.33
C SER A 490 -18.67 -17.08 -9.22
N ILE A 491 -18.38 -16.37 -8.13
CA ILE A 491 -17.02 -15.98 -7.76
C ILE A 491 -16.37 -16.99 -6.81
N ALA A 492 -17.05 -18.07 -6.42
CA ALA A 492 -16.43 -19.12 -5.61
C ALA A 492 -15.26 -19.79 -6.33
N LEU A 493 -14.25 -20.21 -5.56
CA LEU A 493 -13.23 -21.14 -6.08
C LEU A 493 -13.92 -22.40 -6.63
N PRO A 494 -13.50 -22.95 -7.78
CA PRO A 494 -14.09 -24.18 -8.31
C PRO A 494 -14.10 -25.30 -7.26
N SER A 495 -15.25 -25.95 -7.09
CA SER A 495 -15.50 -26.86 -5.98
C SER A 495 -14.53 -28.04 -5.89
N ILE A 496 -14.04 -28.54 -7.04
CA ILE A 496 -13.05 -29.63 -7.07
C ILE A 496 -11.71 -29.24 -6.44
N GLN A 497 -11.29 -27.98 -6.61
CA GLN A 497 -10.07 -27.46 -6.01
C GLN A 497 -10.23 -27.30 -4.50
N LEU A 498 -11.40 -26.81 -4.06
CA LEU A 498 -11.74 -26.72 -2.64
C LEU A 498 -11.81 -28.10 -1.99
N ALA A 499 -12.41 -29.09 -2.66
CA ALA A 499 -12.49 -30.47 -2.17
C ALA A 499 -11.08 -31.09 -2.02
N LEU A 500 -10.17 -30.84 -2.97
CA LEU A 500 -8.78 -31.29 -2.86
C LEU A 500 -8.08 -30.67 -1.64
N LEU A 501 -8.18 -29.35 -1.46
CA LEU A 501 -7.61 -28.65 -0.31
C LEU A 501 -8.14 -29.20 1.02
N GLN A 502 -9.45 -29.45 1.12
CA GLN A 502 -10.08 -30.04 2.31
C GLN A 502 -9.58 -31.47 2.62
N GLN A 503 -9.18 -32.25 1.62
CA GLN A 503 -8.58 -33.57 1.85
C GLN A 503 -7.11 -33.45 2.24
N ILE A 504 -6.37 -32.50 1.66
CA ILE A 504 -4.98 -32.20 2.01
C ILE A 504 -4.90 -31.73 3.48
N GLU A 505 -5.78 -30.83 3.91
CA GLU A 505 -5.87 -30.35 5.30
C GLU A 505 -5.93 -31.48 6.34
N LYS A 506 -6.55 -32.62 6.01
CA LYS A 506 -6.68 -33.75 6.92
C LYS A 506 -5.39 -34.53 7.14
N VAL A 507 -4.39 -34.36 6.26
CA VAL A 507 -3.18 -35.20 6.24
C VAL A 507 -1.88 -34.41 6.37
N VAL A 508 -1.91 -33.09 6.14
CA VAL A 508 -0.72 -32.25 6.20
C VAL A 508 -0.19 -32.14 7.63
N ARG A 509 1.14 -32.11 7.74
CA ARG A 509 1.85 -31.88 9.01
C ARG A 509 2.28 -30.42 9.18
N SER A 510 2.18 -29.63 8.11
CA SER A 510 2.66 -28.26 8.01
C SER A 510 1.66 -27.36 7.31
N ALA A 511 2.00 -26.07 7.20
CA ALA A 511 1.14 -25.08 6.59
C ALA A 511 0.96 -25.30 5.07
N ILE A 512 -0.24 -24.98 4.59
CA ILE A 512 -0.60 -24.93 3.18
C ILE A 512 -0.49 -23.47 2.71
N HIS A 513 0.32 -23.23 1.69
CA HIS A 513 0.47 -21.92 1.06
C HIS A 513 -0.32 -21.91 -0.25
N VAL A 514 -1.32 -21.04 -0.33
CA VAL A 514 -2.26 -21.01 -1.45
C VAL A 514 -1.87 -19.92 -2.43
N ILE A 515 -1.66 -20.28 -3.68
CA ILE A 515 -1.35 -19.37 -4.79
C ILE A 515 -2.51 -19.40 -5.77
N ILE A 516 -3.11 -18.23 -5.99
CA ILE A 516 -4.30 -18.08 -6.82
C ILE A 516 -3.95 -17.30 -8.08
N MET A 517 -4.17 -17.97 -9.21
CA MET A 517 -4.15 -17.36 -10.54
C MET A 517 -5.56 -17.07 -11.02
N SER A 518 -5.90 -15.79 -11.11
CA SER A 518 -7.19 -15.32 -11.60
C SER A 518 -7.09 -13.89 -12.13
N GLY A 519 -7.86 -13.58 -13.19
CA GLY A 519 -7.98 -12.21 -13.70
C GLY A 519 -8.92 -11.33 -12.86
N SER A 520 -9.72 -11.96 -12.01
CA SER A 520 -10.83 -11.34 -11.29
C SER A 520 -10.93 -11.90 -9.86
N SER A 521 -11.86 -11.36 -9.06
CA SER A 521 -12.05 -11.76 -7.67
C SER A 521 -12.55 -13.21 -7.54
N LEU A 522 -11.92 -13.96 -6.64
CA LEU A 522 -12.40 -15.27 -6.18
C LEU A 522 -12.70 -15.20 -4.69
N ASP A 523 -13.79 -15.80 -4.26
CA ASP A 523 -14.08 -16.03 -2.85
C ASP A 523 -13.14 -17.13 -2.33
N LEU A 524 -12.26 -16.71 -1.42
CA LEU A 524 -11.25 -17.53 -0.76
C LEU A 524 -11.44 -17.50 0.76
N SER A 525 -12.67 -17.24 1.22
CA SER A 525 -13.02 -17.16 2.64
C SER A 525 -12.69 -18.42 3.42
N PHE A 526 -12.72 -19.60 2.78
CA PHE A 526 -12.35 -20.89 3.39
C PHE A 526 -10.95 -20.88 4.05
N ILE A 527 -10.04 -20.02 3.59
CA ILE A 527 -8.70 -19.87 4.18
C ILE A 527 -8.77 -19.35 5.63
N ARG A 528 -9.81 -18.59 5.97
CA ARG A 528 -10.01 -18.05 7.33
C ARG A 528 -10.53 -19.09 8.30
N ASP A 529 -11.12 -20.17 7.79
CA ASP A 529 -11.80 -21.18 8.59
C ASP A 529 -10.83 -22.23 9.15
N SER A 530 -9.55 -22.16 8.77
CA SER A 530 -8.52 -23.14 9.12
C SER A 530 -7.17 -22.46 9.39
N THR A 531 -6.54 -22.82 10.49
CA THR A 531 -5.20 -22.32 10.86
C THR A 531 -4.07 -22.98 10.08
N LEU A 532 -4.38 -24.01 9.26
CA LEU A 532 -3.40 -24.72 8.45
C LEU A 532 -3.00 -23.92 7.21
N TYR A 533 -3.77 -22.92 6.78
CA TYR A 533 -3.37 -22.07 5.66
C TYR A 533 -2.40 -20.98 6.12
N GLY A 534 -1.13 -21.14 5.78
CA GLY A 534 -0.06 -20.23 6.21
C GLY A 534 0.03 -18.95 5.39
N SER A 535 -0.36 -18.99 4.11
CA SER A 535 -0.38 -17.78 3.27
C SER A 535 -1.33 -17.88 2.08
N LEU A 536 -1.71 -16.71 1.57
CA LEU A 536 -2.45 -16.53 0.33
C LEU A 536 -1.72 -15.54 -0.57
N ILE A 537 -1.35 -15.96 -1.78
CA ILE A 537 -0.74 -15.13 -2.82
C ILE A 537 -1.68 -15.06 -4.01
N TRP A 538 -2.15 -13.86 -4.35
CA TRP A 538 -2.82 -13.63 -5.63
C TRP A 538 -1.80 -13.15 -6.65
N MET A 539 -1.56 -13.95 -7.70
CA MET A 539 -0.55 -13.64 -8.71
C MET A 539 -1.15 -13.05 -10.00
N GLY A 540 -2.47 -12.86 -10.06
CA GLY A 540 -3.15 -12.45 -11.28
C GLY A 540 -2.90 -13.46 -12.42
N TYR A 541 -2.83 -12.95 -13.65
CA TYR A 541 -2.22 -13.64 -14.77
C TYR A 541 -0.84 -13.01 -15.02
N ALA A 542 0.22 -13.62 -14.47
CA ALA A 542 1.54 -13.00 -14.31
C ALA A 542 2.40 -12.91 -15.60
N GLY A 543 1.84 -13.22 -16.76
CA GLY A 543 2.49 -13.12 -18.06
C GLY A 543 3.57 -14.17 -18.32
N GLN A 544 4.45 -13.87 -19.28
CA GLN A 544 5.41 -14.84 -19.84
C GLN A 544 6.45 -15.37 -18.85
N ALA A 545 6.84 -14.57 -17.86
CA ALA A 545 7.81 -14.92 -16.81
C ALA A 545 7.11 -15.19 -15.46
N GLY A 546 5.81 -15.44 -15.49
CA GLY A 546 4.96 -15.52 -14.30
C GLY A 546 5.41 -16.58 -13.29
N GLY A 547 5.84 -17.75 -13.76
CA GLY A 547 6.36 -18.81 -12.90
C GLY A 547 7.63 -18.43 -12.15
N LEU A 548 8.58 -17.77 -12.82
CA LEU A 548 9.77 -17.23 -12.16
C LEU A 548 9.42 -16.08 -11.20
N ALA A 549 8.47 -15.22 -11.58
CA ALA A 549 8.05 -14.10 -10.73
C ALA A 549 7.41 -14.59 -9.42
N VAL A 550 6.51 -15.58 -9.48
CA VAL A 550 5.90 -16.15 -8.28
C VAL A 550 6.92 -16.95 -7.46
N ALA A 551 7.82 -17.69 -8.10
CA ALA A 551 8.92 -18.37 -7.41
C ALA A 551 9.81 -17.38 -6.64
N LYS A 552 10.14 -16.23 -7.23
CA LYS A 552 10.87 -15.15 -6.54
C LYS A 552 10.13 -14.61 -5.33
N VAL A 553 8.80 -14.56 -5.35
CA VAL A 553 7.98 -14.17 -4.20
C VAL A 553 8.00 -15.25 -3.12
N ILE A 554 7.78 -16.52 -3.49
CA ILE A 554 7.77 -17.67 -2.57
C ILE A 554 9.11 -17.78 -1.83
N PHE A 555 10.22 -17.69 -2.54
CA PHE A 555 11.57 -17.78 -1.97
C PHE A 555 12.11 -16.43 -1.45
N GLY A 556 11.26 -15.40 -1.35
CA GLY A 556 11.63 -14.11 -0.76
C GLY A 556 12.68 -13.29 -1.53
N GLN A 557 12.96 -13.62 -2.78
CA GLN A 557 13.78 -12.79 -3.68
C GLN A 557 13.06 -11.49 -4.07
N TYR A 558 11.74 -11.44 -3.94
CA TYR A 558 10.92 -10.24 -4.12
C TYR A 558 9.85 -10.13 -3.04
N ASN A 559 9.75 -8.96 -2.40
CA ASN A 559 8.71 -8.68 -1.40
C ASN A 559 7.41 -8.24 -2.11
N PRO A 560 6.28 -8.96 -1.94
CA PRO A 560 5.04 -8.64 -2.63
C PRO A 560 4.49 -7.25 -2.23
N GLY A 561 4.60 -6.29 -3.15
CA GLY A 561 4.10 -4.91 -2.97
C GLY A 561 2.70 -4.64 -3.56
N GLY A 562 2.00 -5.66 -4.04
CA GLY A 562 0.72 -5.52 -4.72
C GLY A 562 -0.39 -4.94 -3.83
N ARG A 563 -1.25 -4.10 -4.41
CA ARG A 563 -2.48 -3.59 -3.78
C ARG A 563 -3.67 -4.01 -4.62
N LEU A 564 -4.72 -4.50 -3.96
CA LEU A 564 -5.94 -4.90 -4.66
C LEU A 564 -6.61 -3.68 -5.31
N PRO A 565 -6.81 -3.67 -6.65
CA PRO A 565 -7.58 -2.63 -7.32
C PRO A 565 -9.09 -2.85 -7.24
N ILE A 566 -9.50 -4.05 -6.79
CA ILE A 566 -10.90 -4.50 -6.70
C ILE A 566 -11.18 -5.06 -5.31
N THR A 567 -12.43 -4.93 -4.85
CA THR A 567 -12.88 -5.58 -3.62
C THR A 567 -13.22 -7.05 -3.90
N ILE A 568 -12.73 -7.96 -3.06
CA ILE A 568 -13.09 -9.39 -3.10
C ILE A 568 -14.23 -9.62 -2.09
N TYR A 569 -15.33 -10.18 -2.56
CA TYR A 569 -16.53 -10.44 -1.75
C TYR A 569 -16.69 -11.95 -1.51
N PRO A 570 -17.27 -12.39 -0.38
CA PRO A 570 -17.77 -13.75 -0.26
C PRO A 570 -18.85 -14.01 -1.32
N ALA A 571 -18.85 -15.18 -1.93
CA ALA A 571 -19.73 -15.53 -3.04
C ALA A 571 -21.22 -15.47 -2.65
N SER A 572 -21.54 -15.74 -1.38
CA SER A 572 -22.91 -15.77 -0.85
C SER A 572 -23.40 -14.45 -0.23
N ALA A 573 -22.53 -13.45 -0.03
CA ALA A 573 -22.84 -12.32 0.86
C ALA A 573 -24.09 -11.51 0.46
N GLN A 574 -24.30 -11.31 -0.84
CA GLN A 574 -25.48 -10.58 -1.34
C GLN A 574 -26.74 -11.45 -1.29
N GLN A 575 -26.62 -12.76 -1.53
CA GLN A 575 -27.74 -13.72 -1.43
C GLN A 575 -28.23 -13.83 0.01
N GLU A 576 -27.31 -13.92 0.97
CA GLU A 576 -27.64 -14.03 2.39
C GLU A 576 -28.40 -12.81 2.91
N LEU A 577 -27.96 -11.60 2.54
CA LEU A 577 -28.67 -10.37 2.89
C LEU A 577 -30.10 -10.38 2.35
N TYR A 578 -30.26 -10.70 1.06
CA TYR A 578 -31.59 -10.77 0.44
C TYR A 578 -32.48 -11.80 1.13
N ASN A 579 -31.98 -13.03 1.33
CA ASN A 579 -32.72 -14.13 1.92
C ASN A 579 -33.12 -13.84 3.37
N ARG A 580 -32.25 -13.21 4.16
CA ARG A 580 -32.57 -12.80 5.54
C ARG A 580 -33.64 -11.72 5.59
N LEU A 581 -33.63 -10.72 4.69
CA LEU A 581 -34.68 -9.69 4.63
C LEU A 581 -36.04 -10.34 4.31
N MET A 582 -36.07 -11.21 3.30
CA MET A 582 -37.28 -11.94 2.91
C MET A 582 -37.79 -12.87 4.03
N ALA A 583 -36.90 -13.56 4.75
CA ALA A 583 -37.26 -14.42 5.88
C ALA A 583 -37.90 -13.65 7.05
N ASN A 584 -37.57 -12.36 7.20
CA ASN A 584 -38.19 -11.46 8.17
C ASN A 584 -39.47 -10.78 7.64
N GLY A 585 -40.02 -11.27 6.51
CA GLY A 585 -41.24 -10.73 5.91
C GLY A 585 -41.05 -9.37 5.21
N ILE A 586 -39.80 -8.94 4.99
CA ILE A 586 -39.49 -7.68 4.32
C ILE A 586 -39.43 -7.94 2.81
N GLU A 587 -40.39 -7.39 2.07
CA GLU A 587 -40.39 -7.47 0.61
C GLU A 587 -39.31 -6.56 0.02
N VAL A 588 -38.36 -7.15 -0.71
CA VAL A 588 -37.20 -6.45 -1.26
C VAL A 588 -37.42 -6.09 -2.74
N TYR A 589 -37.19 -4.83 -3.07
CA TYR A 589 -37.18 -4.29 -4.44
C TYR A 589 -35.75 -3.91 -4.86
N VAL A 590 -35.34 -4.30 -6.06
CA VAL A 590 -34.01 -3.97 -6.60
C VAL A 590 -34.15 -2.87 -7.64
N ILE A 591 -33.60 -1.69 -7.35
CA ILE A 591 -33.63 -0.53 -8.25
C ILE A 591 -32.23 -0.30 -8.84
N THR A 592 -32.12 -0.40 -10.17
CA THR A 592 -30.83 -0.35 -10.87
C THR A 592 -30.83 0.65 -12.03
N ALA A 593 -29.65 1.21 -12.32
CA ALA A 593 -29.41 2.01 -13.54
C ALA A 593 -29.09 1.12 -14.76
N SER A 594 -28.96 -0.20 -14.57
CA SER A 594 -28.73 -1.17 -15.64
C SER A 594 -30.02 -1.55 -16.37
N HIS A 595 -29.88 -2.23 -17.51
CA HIS A 595 -31.02 -2.75 -18.26
C HIS A 595 -31.79 -3.78 -17.43
N GLU A 596 -33.11 -3.58 -17.27
CA GLU A 596 -33.96 -4.36 -16.36
C GLU A 596 -33.91 -5.87 -16.66
N GLU A 597 -33.97 -6.25 -17.94
CA GLU A 597 -33.92 -7.66 -18.35
C GLU A 597 -32.61 -8.36 -18.02
N LEU A 598 -31.46 -7.68 -18.16
CA LEU A 598 -30.17 -8.27 -17.82
C LEU A 598 -30.09 -8.58 -16.32
N VAL A 599 -30.62 -7.67 -15.51
CA VAL A 599 -30.67 -7.86 -14.05
C VAL A 599 -31.67 -8.96 -13.67
N ARG A 600 -32.83 -9.03 -14.33
CA ARG A 600 -33.82 -10.11 -14.13
C ARG A 600 -33.29 -11.49 -14.47
N MET A 601 -32.52 -11.61 -15.55
CA MET A 601 -31.90 -12.88 -15.94
C MET A 601 -31.07 -13.49 -14.81
N VAL A 602 -30.37 -12.66 -14.04
CA VAL A 602 -29.51 -13.10 -12.96
C VAL A 602 -30.28 -13.24 -11.64
N LEU A 603 -31.01 -12.21 -11.22
CA LEU A 603 -31.58 -12.15 -9.88
C LEU A 603 -32.84 -13.01 -9.70
N CYS A 604 -33.59 -13.30 -10.77
CA CYS A 604 -34.76 -14.18 -10.69
C CYS A 604 -34.40 -15.67 -10.77
N ASP A 605 -33.24 -16.01 -11.37
CA ASP A 605 -32.87 -17.39 -11.60
C ASP A 605 -32.42 -18.05 -10.29
N ARG A 606 -33.10 -19.16 -9.97
CA ARG A 606 -32.86 -19.94 -8.74
C ARG A 606 -31.42 -20.40 -8.60
N LYS A 607 -30.72 -20.60 -9.72
CA LYS A 607 -29.30 -20.98 -9.75
C LYS A 607 -28.43 -19.99 -8.96
N TYR A 608 -28.78 -18.71 -8.96
CA TYR A 608 -28.02 -17.67 -8.29
C TYR A 608 -28.51 -17.36 -6.87
N GLY A 609 -29.46 -18.13 -6.31
CA GLY A 609 -29.81 -18.09 -4.89
C GLY A 609 -30.53 -16.82 -4.39
N TYR A 610 -30.72 -15.81 -5.25
CA TYR A 610 -31.48 -14.60 -4.90
C TYR A 610 -33.00 -14.83 -4.99
N ASN A 611 -33.49 -15.53 -6.02
CA ASN A 611 -34.92 -15.81 -6.19
C ASN A 611 -35.81 -14.55 -6.13
N VAL A 612 -35.30 -13.41 -6.63
CA VAL A 612 -36.07 -12.16 -6.62
C VAL A 612 -37.27 -12.31 -7.55
N LYS A 613 -38.46 -11.92 -7.08
CA LYS A 613 -39.64 -11.90 -7.95
C LYS A 613 -39.39 -10.98 -9.15
N PRO A 614 -39.68 -11.39 -10.40
CA PRO A 614 -39.45 -10.56 -11.59
C PRO A 614 -40.04 -9.14 -11.50
N GLU A 615 -41.23 -9.02 -10.91
CA GLU A 615 -41.92 -7.75 -10.69
C GLU A 615 -41.15 -6.78 -9.77
N ASN A 616 -40.31 -7.29 -8.88
CA ASN A 616 -39.58 -6.51 -7.88
C ASN A 616 -38.24 -5.96 -8.39
N ILE A 617 -37.82 -6.30 -9.61
CA ILE A 617 -36.59 -5.78 -10.23
C ILE A 617 -36.95 -4.65 -11.16
N ILE A 618 -36.50 -3.42 -10.85
CA ILE A 618 -36.82 -2.18 -11.55
C ILE A 618 -35.56 -1.55 -12.12
N GLY A 619 -35.51 -1.40 -13.44
CA GLY A 619 -34.35 -0.83 -14.14
C GLY A 619 -34.72 -0.12 -15.43
N ILE A 620 -33.72 0.13 -16.28
CA ILE A 620 -33.95 0.71 -17.60
C ILE A 620 -34.62 -0.35 -18.47
N THR A 621 -35.87 -0.10 -18.89
CA THR A 621 -36.62 -1.02 -19.75
C THR A 621 -36.67 -0.46 -21.17
N THR A 622 -36.28 -1.27 -22.15
CA THR A 622 -36.52 -1.00 -23.57
C THR A 622 -37.68 -1.85 -24.08
N LEU A 623 -38.29 -1.43 -25.19
CA LEU A 623 -39.20 -2.27 -25.94
C LEU A 623 -38.45 -3.52 -26.42
N LEU A 624 -39.06 -4.68 -26.18
CA LEU A 624 -38.59 -5.99 -26.62
C LEU A 624 -39.35 -6.40 -27.88
N LYS A 625 -38.65 -6.95 -28.87
CA LYS A 625 -39.20 -7.33 -30.16
C LYS A 625 -39.16 -8.84 -30.37
N ASN A 626 -40.30 -9.42 -30.76
CA ASN A 626 -40.41 -10.77 -31.32
C ASN A 626 -40.99 -10.69 -32.73
N GLY A 627 -40.18 -10.90 -33.76
CA GLY A 627 -40.66 -10.74 -35.14
C GLY A 627 -41.20 -9.32 -35.39
N THR A 628 -42.50 -9.15 -35.60
CA THR A 628 -43.17 -7.84 -35.79
C THR A 628 -43.88 -7.32 -34.54
N GLN A 629 -44.01 -8.12 -33.48
CA GLN A 629 -44.70 -7.75 -32.24
C GLN A 629 -43.74 -7.12 -31.23
N MET A 630 -44.22 -6.06 -30.59
CA MET A 630 -43.49 -5.31 -29.56
C MET A 630 -44.12 -5.56 -28.19
N THR A 631 -43.29 -5.81 -27.19
CA THR A 631 -43.72 -6.07 -25.82
C THR A 631 -42.70 -5.52 -24.82
N THR A 632 -42.99 -5.64 -23.54
CA THR A 632 -42.01 -5.50 -22.46
C THR A 632 -42.30 -6.53 -21.39
N SER A 633 -41.28 -6.91 -20.64
CA SER A 633 -41.48 -7.80 -19.48
C SER A 633 -42.38 -7.18 -18.44
N ARG A 634 -42.44 -5.84 -18.33
CA ARG A 634 -43.42 -5.14 -17.49
C ARG A 634 -44.85 -5.37 -17.96
N LYS A 635 -45.11 -5.17 -19.25
CA LYS A 635 -46.43 -5.44 -19.84
C LYS A 635 -46.83 -6.90 -19.63
N GLN A 636 -45.94 -7.84 -19.91
CA GLN A 636 -46.21 -9.26 -19.72
C GLN A 636 -46.48 -9.64 -18.27
N ILE A 637 -45.79 -9.04 -17.30
CA ILE A 637 -46.06 -9.26 -15.87
C ILE A 637 -47.45 -8.74 -15.51
N THR A 638 -47.79 -7.52 -15.92
CA THR A 638 -49.13 -6.96 -15.70
C THR A 638 -50.23 -7.82 -16.31
N ASP A 639 -49.98 -8.36 -17.50
CA ASP A 639 -50.90 -9.23 -18.24
C ASP A 639 -50.87 -10.69 -17.73
N ASN A 640 -50.08 -11.03 -16.70
CA ASN A 640 -49.85 -12.39 -16.21
C ASN A 640 -49.36 -13.39 -17.29
N THR A 641 -48.67 -12.91 -18.32
CA THR A 641 -48.12 -13.70 -19.43
C THR A 641 -46.59 -13.82 -19.39
N TYR A 642 -45.93 -13.26 -18.36
CA TYR A 642 -44.47 -13.25 -18.27
C TYR A 642 -43.89 -14.66 -18.18
N ASN A 643 -42.94 -14.94 -19.07
CA ASN A 643 -42.15 -16.16 -19.05
C ASN A 643 -40.68 -15.83 -19.31
N GLN A 644 -39.85 -16.00 -18.29
CA GLN A 644 -38.43 -15.69 -18.34
C GLN A 644 -37.71 -16.40 -19.49
N LYS A 645 -37.99 -17.69 -19.73
CA LYS A 645 -37.32 -18.48 -20.78
C LYS A 645 -37.70 -18.02 -22.19
N GLN A 646 -38.97 -17.67 -22.40
CA GLN A 646 -39.42 -17.13 -23.69
C GLN A 646 -38.81 -15.77 -23.97
N ASN A 647 -38.59 -14.96 -22.93
CA ASN A 647 -38.04 -13.62 -23.07
C ASN A 647 -36.55 -13.57 -23.45
N LEU A 648 -35.78 -14.63 -23.19
CA LEU A 648 -34.37 -14.72 -23.61
C LEU A 648 -34.18 -14.63 -25.13
N ASN A 649 -35.21 -14.96 -25.92
CA ASN A 649 -35.17 -14.92 -27.38
C ASN A 649 -35.62 -13.57 -27.97
N LEU A 650 -36.04 -12.62 -27.13
CA LEU A 650 -36.52 -11.32 -27.57
C LEU A 650 -35.34 -10.40 -27.90
N LYS A 651 -35.49 -9.61 -28.96
CA LYS A 651 -34.47 -8.62 -29.35
C LYS A 651 -34.70 -7.30 -28.61
N PHE A 652 -33.64 -6.76 -28.01
CA PHE A 652 -33.65 -5.40 -27.50
C PHE A 652 -33.85 -4.40 -28.65
N THR A 653 -34.54 -3.31 -28.36
CA THR A 653 -34.65 -2.18 -29.29
C THR A 653 -34.10 -0.91 -28.65
N PHE A 654 -33.89 0.12 -29.46
CA PHE A 654 -33.40 1.42 -28.99
C PHE A 654 -34.48 2.28 -28.32
N HIS A 655 -35.73 1.80 -28.23
CA HIS A 655 -36.85 2.57 -27.71
C HIS A 655 -37.05 2.26 -26.23
N VAL A 656 -36.86 3.27 -25.38
CA VAL A 656 -37.08 3.16 -23.93
C VAL A 656 -38.59 3.16 -23.64
N TRP A 657 -39.05 2.25 -22.78
CA TRP A 657 -40.46 2.07 -22.44
C TRP A 657 -40.90 2.88 -21.21
N SER A 658 -40.00 3.19 -20.29
CA SER A 658 -40.35 3.74 -18.98
C SER A 658 -39.32 4.71 -18.41
N PRO A 659 -39.57 5.42 -17.29
CA PRO A 659 -38.70 6.50 -16.87
C PRO A 659 -37.29 5.98 -16.59
N GLN A 660 -36.28 6.73 -17.04
CA GLN A 660 -34.87 6.38 -16.89
C GLN A 660 -34.56 6.21 -15.39
N THR A 661 -34.29 4.99 -14.91
CA THR A 661 -33.98 4.71 -13.50
C THR A 661 -32.60 5.25 -13.05
N ALA A 662 -32.07 6.24 -13.76
CA ALA A 662 -30.90 7.01 -13.37
C ALA A 662 -31.33 8.26 -12.61
N LEU A 663 -30.59 8.61 -11.56
CA LEU A 663 -30.77 9.86 -10.80
C LEU A 663 -32.23 10.00 -10.28
N VAL A 664 -32.93 11.05 -10.72
CA VAL A 664 -34.33 11.39 -10.39
C VAL A 664 -35.30 10.23 -10.69
N GLY A 665 -35.08 9.49 -11.77
CA GLY A 665 -36.04 8.46 -12.17
C GLY A 665 -36.02 7.21 -11.30
N LYS A 666 -35.07 7.05 -10.36
CA LYS A 666 -35.18 6.04 -9.29
C LYS A 666 -36.41 6.30 -8.40
N TYR A 667 -36.67 7.56 -8.04
CA TYR A 667 -37.87 7.92 -7.28
C TYR A 667 -39.13 7.81 -8.14
N GLY A 668 -39.06 8.23 -9.40
CA GLY A 668 -40.14 8.03 -10.36
C GLY A 668 -40.52 6.56 -10.50
N ALA A 669 -39.54 5.66 -10.53
CA ALA A 669 -39.76 4.21 -10.53
C ALA A 669 -40.46 3.71 -9.27
N ILE A 670 -40.12 4.23 -8.08
CA ILE A 670 -40.83 3.90 -6.84
C ILE A 670 -42.30 4.31 -6.96
N LEU A 671 -42.59 5.53 -7.38
CA LEU A 671 -43.98 6.02 -7.51
C LEU A 671 -44.80 5.28 -8.56
N THR A 672 -44.16 4.86 -9.65
CA THR A 672 -44.84 4.20 -10.78
C THR A 672 -45.07 2.73 -10.53
N TYR A 673 -44.12 2.01 -9.93
CA TYR A 673 -44.13 0.55 -9.88
C TYR A 673 -44.32 -0.04 -8.47
N ILE A 674 -44.16 0.76 -7.42
CA ILE A 674 -44.44 0.35 -6.05
C ILE A 674 -45.75 1.02 -5.63
N SER A 675 -46.63 0.26 -4.97
CA SER A 675 -47.90 0.82 -4.49
C SER A 675 -47.65 2.03 -3.59
N GLN A 676 -48.35 3.13 -3.84
CA GLN A 676 -48.25 4.37 -3.04
C GLN A 676 -48.69 4.16 -1.58
N TRP A 677 -49.43 3.08 -1.29
CA TRP A 677 -49.81 2.67 0.06
C TRP A 677 -48.79 1.74 0.73
N LYS A 678 -47.82 1.23 -0.05
CA LYS A 678 -46.68 0.41 0.38
C LYS A 678 -45.36 1.15 0.16
N MET A 679 -45.33 2.46 0.44
CA MET A 679 -44.09 3.25 0.34
C MET A 679 -42.97 2.64 1.20
N PRO A 680 -41.70 2.80 0.79
CA PRO A 680 -40.57 2.16 1.45
C PRO A 680 -40.50 2.52 2.94
N ILE A 681 -40.36 1.50 3.79
CA ILE A 681 -40.00 1.68 5.21
C ILE A 681 -38.49 1.87 5.41
N PHE A 682 -37.71 1.51 4.40
CA PHE A 682 -36.26 1.57 4.38
C PHE A 682 -35.76 1.93 2.97
N VAL A 683 -34.86 2.89 2.88
CA VAL A 683 -34.14 3.24 1.64
C VAL A 683 -32.65 3.35 1.91
N THR A 684 -31.82 2.88 0.98
CA THR A 684 -30.36 2.88 1.12
C THR A 684 -29.65 3.29 -0.16
N GLY A 685 -28.49 3.92 0.00
CA GLY A 685 -27.64 4.36 -1.12
C GLY A 685 -26.25 4.78 -0.65
N ASP A 686 -25.36 4.99 -1.62
CA ASP A 686 -23.96 5.34 -1.39
C ASP A 686 -23.42 6.42 -2.34
N THR A 687 -24.20 6.79 -3.35
CA THR A 687 -23.81 7.74 -4.40
C THR A 687 -24.73 8.95 -4.39
N PRO A 688 -24.27 10.16 -4.01
CA PRO A 688 -25.17 11.29 -3.75
C PRO A 688 -25.97 11.72 -4.98
N SER A 689 -25.34 11.74 -6.15
CA SER A 689 -25.98 12.13 -7.40
C SER A 689 -27.05 11.14 -7.86
N SER A 690 -26.84 9.84 -7.62
CA SER A 690 -27.72 8.77 -8.10
C SER A 690 -28.83 8.41 -7.12
N ASP A 691 -28.46 8.24 -5.84
CA ASP A 691 -29.37 7.73 -4.81
C ASP A 691 -30.02 8.85 -4.00
N GLY A 692 -29.43 10.06 -4.01
CA GLY A 692 -29.91 11.20 -3.23
C GLY A 692 -31.39 11.48 -3.46
N TYR A 693 -31.84 11.46 -4.71
CA TYR A 693 -33.24 11.75 -5.02
C TYR A 693 -34.20 10.75 -4.38
N MET A 694 -33.90 9.44 -4.45
CA MET A 694 -34.67 8.42 -3.74
C MET A 694 -34.60 8.63 -2.22
N LEU A 695 -33.41 8.88 -1.67
CA LEU A 695 -33.21 9.05 -0.23
C LEU A 695 -34.02 10.23 0.33
N PHE A 696 -34.06 11.37 -0.37
CA PHE A 696 -34.79 12.55 0.09
C PHE A 696 -36.30 12.45 -0.12
N HIS A 697 -36.74 11.89 -1.25
CA HIS A 697 -38.14 11.96 -1.67
C HIS A 697 -38.97 10.71 -1.35
N ALA A 698 -38.37 9.52 -1.22
CA ALA A 698 -39.07 8.29 -0.88
C ALA A 698 -39.33 8.12 0.63
N TYR A 699 -39.77 9.18 1.30
CA TYR A 699 -40.02 9.20 2.74
C TYR A 699 -41.52 9.16 3.05
N ASN A 700 -41.94 8.15 3.81
CA ASN A 700 -43.29 8.06 4.35
C ASN A 700 -43.33 8.66 5.76
N GLN A 701 -44.03 9.78 5.91
CA GLN A 701 -44.13 10.51 7.18
C GLN A 701 -44.90 9.75 8.27
N GLN A 702 -45.90 8.96 7.91
CA GLN A 702 -46.72 8.20 8.87
C GLN A 702 -45.97 7.00 9.44
N ARG A 703 -45.09 6.38 8.64
CA ARG A 703 -44.33 5.18 9.04
C ARG A 703 -42.88 5.46 9.45
N GLY A 704 -42.37 6.66 9.17
CA GLY A 704 -41.01 7.06 9.52
C GLY A 704 -39.95 6.27 8.75
N THR A 705 -39.89 6.41 7.43
CA THR A 705 -38.89 5.72 6.59
C THR A 705 -37.46 5.93 7.08
N LEU A 706 -36.73 4.83 7.31
CA LEU A 706 -35.31 4.87 7.66
C LEU A 706 -34.46 5.09 6.40
N ARG A 707 -33.52 6.04 6.46
CA ARG A 707 -32.58 6.35 5.39
C ARG A 707 -31.18 5.89 5.79
N LEU A 708 -30.69 4.83 5.15
CA LEU A 708 -29.34 4.32 5.38
C LEU A 708 -28.36 4.88 4.35
N TRP A 709 -27.46 5.74 4.79
CA TRP A 709 -26.34 6.23 3.99
C TRP A 709 -25.08 5.40 4.24
N VAL A 710 -24.57 4.75 3.20
CA VAL A 710 -23.30 4.02 3.26
C VAL A 710 -22.17 4.96 2.82
N ASN A 711 -21.46 5.53 3.79
CA ASN A 711 -20.39 6.49 3.55
C ASN A 711 -19.13 5.81 3.02
N ARG A 712 -18.94 5.83 1.70
CA ARG A 712 -17.69 5.35 1.05
C ARG A 712 -16.58 6.40 1.01
N ARG A 713 -16.90 7.70 1.11
CA ARG A 713 -15.97 8.83 0.96
C ARG A 713 -16.49 10.05 1.73
N ASP A 714 -15.64 10.71 2.51
CA ASP A 714 -16.04 11.88 3.31
C ASP A 714 -16.58 13.04 2.48
N ALA A 715 -16.06 13.22 1.26
CA ALA A 715 -16.60 14.19 0.31
C ALA A 715 -18.09 13.94 -0.01
N TYR A 716 -18.51 12.67 -0.09
CA TYR A 716 -19.91 12.31 -0.37
C TYR A 716 -20.79 12.50 0.86
N LEU A 717 -20.27 12.20 2.06
CA LEU A 717 -20.97 12.51 3.30
C LEU A 717 -21.22 14.01 3.47
N THR A 718 -20.20 14.83 3.18
CA THR A 718 -20.32 16.29 3.20
C THR A 718 -21.40 16.76 2.22
N LEU A 719 -21.42 16.21 1.01
CA LEU A 719 -22.42 16.55 0.00
C LEU A 719 -23.84 16.15 0.45
N ILE A 720 -24.03 14.95 1.00
CA ILE A 720 -25.33 14.50 1.53
C ILE A 720 -25.80 15.40 2.67
N LYS A 721 -24.92 15.80 3.59
CA LYS A 721 -25.26 16.74 4.68
C LYS A 721 -25.63 18.13 4.14
N GLN A 722 -24.93 18.61 3.12
CA GLN A 722 -25.30 19.85 2.43
C GLN A 722 -26.70 19.75 1.79
N MET A 723 -26.97 18.65 1.10
CA MET A 723 -28.29 18.39 0.50
C MET A 723 -29.40 18.31 1.56
N GLN A 724 -29.16 17.68 2.72
CA GLN A 724 -30.12 17.66 3.83
C GLN A 724 -30.48 19.07 4.28
N ASN A 725 -29.48 19.92 4.50
CA ASN A 725 -29.70 21.30 4.91
C ASN A 725 -30.44 22.10 3.85
N GLN A 726 -30.10 21.91 2.57
CA GLN A 726 -30.77 22.59 1.47
C GLN A 726 -32.23 22.14 1.35
N HIS A 727 -32.50 20.84 1.28
CA HIS A 727 -33.85 20.31 1.16
C HIS A 727 -34.72 20.63 2.38
N ALA A 728 -34.16 20.63 3.59
CA ALA A 728 -34.89 21.04 4.80
C ALA A 728 -35.27 22.53 4.76
N LYS A 729 -34.35 23.39 4.29
CA LYS A 729 -34.63 24.82 4.06
C LYS A 729 -35.71 25.02 3.00
N GLU A 730 -35.64 24.27 1.91
CA GLU A 730 -36.65 24.33 0.83
C GLU A 730 -38.02 23.83 1.31
N GLN A 731 -38.09 22.71 2.06
CA GLN A 731 -39.34 22.23 2.65
C GLN A 731 -39.95 23.28 3.58
N LYS A 732 -39.13 23.87 4.47
CA LYS A 732 -39.58 24.94 5.37
C LYS A 732 -40.05 26.18 4.61
N LYS A 733 -39.33 26.59 3.56
CA LYS A 733 -39.67 27.74 2.71
C LYS A 733 -41.01 27.55 1.99
N ASN A 734 -41.33 26.32 1.61
CA ASN A 734 -42.58 25.98 0.90
C ASN A 734 -43.67 25.48 1.86
N GLU A 735 -43.55 25.72 3.17
CA GLU A 735 -44.55 25.33 4.19
C GLU A 735 -44.85 23.81 4.22
N LEU A 736 -43.90 22.98 3.77
CA LEU A 736 -43.99 21.53 3.82
C LEU A 736 -43.42 21.00 5.14
N PRO A 737 -43.91 19.86 5.64
CA PRO A 737 -43.27 19.16 6.75
C PRO A 737 -41.79 18.91 6.47
N VAL A 738 -40.92 19.35 7.39
CA VAL A 738 -39.47 19.18 7.27
C VAL A 738 -39.12 17.75 7.61
N THR A 739 -38.90 16.94 6.56
CA THR A 739 -38.57 15.53 6.66
C THR A 739 -37.16 15.24 6.17
N ALA A 740 -36.53 16.12 5.39
CA ALA A 740 -35.25 15.86 4.71
C ALA A 740 -34.08 15.55 5.67
N ASP A 741 -34.13 16.01 6.91
CA ASP A 741 -33.12 15.83 7.96
C ASP A 741 -33.46 14.70 8.95
N LYS A 742 -34.60 14.00 8.79
CA LYS A 742 -35.09 12.98 9.73
C LYS A 742 -34.65 11.56 9.38
N ASN A 743 -34.54 10.70 10.40
CA ASN A 743 -34.36 9.25 10.27
C ASN A 743 -33.17 8.82 9.39
N TRP A 744 -32.05 9.52 9.49
CA TRP A 744 -30.80 9.13 8.83
C TRP A 744 -29.96 8.23 9.73
N MET A 745 -29.44 7.16 9.14
CA MET A 745 -28.42 6.30 9.71
C MET A 745 -27.21 6.35 8.80
N TYR A 746 -26.05 6.65 9.37
CA TYR A 746 -24.79 6.71 8.64
C TYR A 746 -23.94 5.54 9.07
N VAL A 747 -23.43 4.82 8.09
CA VAL A 747 -22.54 3.69 8.31
C VAL A 747 -21.39 3.78 7.33
N THR A 748 -20.20 3.39 7.74
CA THR A 748 -19.07 3.18 6.84
C THR A 748 -19.07 1.73 6.35
N PRO A 749 -18.40 1.42 5.23
CA PRO A 749 -18.17 0.04 4.82
C PRO A 749 -17.52 -0.84 5.91
N ASN A 750 -16.83 -0.24 6.89
CA ASN A 750 -16.20 -0.93 8.01
C ASN A 750 -17.20 -1.26 9.12
N ASP A 751 -18.10 -0.34 9.48
CA ASP A 751 -19.18 -0.57 10.48
C ASP A 751 -20.11 -1.71 10.07
N LEU A 752 -20.14 -1.98 8.77
CA LEU A 752 -20.94 -3.00 8.15
C LEU A 752 -20.18 -4.36 8.06
N ARG A 753 -18.86 -4.40 8.32
CA ARG A 753 -18.09 -5.67 8.39
C ARG A 753 -18.48 -6.44 9.66
N PRO A 754 -18.43 -7.78 9.66
CA PRO A 754 -18.56 -8.54 10.90
C PRO A 754 -17.46 -8.11 11.86
N THR A 755 -17.84 -7.73 13.08
CA THR A 755 -16.92 -7.70 14.21
C THR A 755 -16.47 -9.14 14.42
N ASN A 756 -15.16 -9.37 14.39
CA ASN A 756 -14.59 -10.61 14.88
C ASN A 756 -15.00 -10.72 16.36
N GLY A 757 -15.97 -11.57 16.65
CA GLY A 757 -16.16 -12.09 18.00
C GLY A 757 -15.01 -13.06 18.29
N CYS A 758 -13.87 -12.50 18.67
CA CYS A 758 -12.94 -13.14 19.58
C CYS A 758 -12.93 -12.24 20.83
N ASP A 759 -14.00 -12.35 21.63
CA ASP A 759 -13.94 -12.15 23.07
C ASP A 759 -14.48 -13.43 23.72
#